data_AF-A0A4Q3UBH6-F1
#
_entry.id   AF-A0A4Q3UBH6-F1
#
_cell.length_a   1.000
_cell.length_b   1.000
_cell.length_c   1.000
_cell.angle_alpha   90.00
_cell.angle_beta   90.00
_cell.angle_gamma   90.00
#
_symmetry.space_group_name_H-M   'P 1'
#
loop_
_entity.id
_entity.type
_entity.pdbx_description
1 polymer ?
#
loop_
_entity_poly.entity_id
_entity_poly.type
_entity_poly.pdbx_seq_one_letter_code
_entity_poly.pdbx_strand_id
1 'polypeptide(L)'
;QVLTLGGAVSPDGKRLAFGDKDFDLWVVDITTKAKTKVVTSAAGTIDDFAWSPDSKTLAYGLPTTSFNRLNLYSVDSGKSTPVTGTRSDAHSPAWSPDGKWLFFLSDRAFNSVVGSPWGPRAPQPFFDRQTKVYGLALRKGIRSPFLRADETTTPDKPGTGIDYDGIENRQIEVPVPSGNYRGLTTNGERLFFVDLPSSGAPSLQAVEIKDREIGPKTVLAGVGEYNLSRDGKKIVARQGSGFVVIPAGGGAPTPVDLSGWSFSVDPREEWKGMFVDAWRLHRDYFYDPAMHGVDWKAVRAKYAPLVDRVRSREELSNVLAQMISELSALHASVGGGDLRNPTDSVGMGWLGGEFARDEALGGYRITRIYQGDPDYPETLSPLVRPGVDLKVGDAIVAINGVETLSAPELMALLRNQAGKPVLMSIREAAGTTRDVVARPISSVADLRYTDWEISRRQRVEKESNGTMGYVHLRAMGTGDINAWQREFYPVFERQGLIIDVRHNGGGNIDSWILSQLLRRPWMYWQARAGEPYSNMQWAFRGHMVVLCDEFTGSDGEAFAEGFKRLGLGKVIGTRTWGGEIWLTGSNTMLDGGVATSGEFGVYGLEGKWLIEGHGVEPDMVVDNLPHATFQGKDAQLEAAIAYLAKTIKEKPVTVPPAPKRPNKAFPGVH
;
A
#
# COMPACT_ATOMS: atom_id res chain seq x y z
N GLN A 1 7.33 25.26 -14.08
CA GLN A 1 6.19 24.34 -14.02
C GLN A 1 6.73 22.95 -14.26
N VAL A 2 6.47 22.05 -13.32
CA VAL A 2 6.86 20.65 -13.42
C VAL A 2 5.70 19.94 -14.09
N LEU A 3 5.92 19.44 -15.31
CA LEU A 3 4.98 18.55 -15.97
C LEU A 3 4.80 17.32 -15.08
N THR A 4 3.55 16.94 -14.80
CA THR A 4 3.29 15.61 -14.26
C THR A 4 3.43 14.59 -15.40
N LEU A 5 3.45 13.29 -15.06
CA LEU A 5 3.74 12.19 -15.98
C LEU A 5 2.76 12.05 -17.19
N GLY A 6 1.76 12.93 -17.33
CA GLY A 6 0.68 12.83 -18.32
C GLY A 6 0.60 13.98 -19.33
N GLY A 7 0.44 13.65 -20.60
CA GLY A 7 0.15 14.60 -21.67
C GLY A 7 -0.55 13.95 -22.86
N ALA A 8 -1.43 14.69 -23.54
CA ALA A 8 -2.21 14.19 -24.68
C ALA A 8 -2.20 15.19 -25.84
N VAL A 9 -1.80 14.70 -27.00
CA VAL A 9 -1.83 15.48 -28.25
C VAL A 9 -3.21 15.34 -28.89
N SER A 10 -3.76 16.46 -29.38
CA SER A 10 -5.02 16.45 -30.13
C SER A 10 -4.89 15.61 -31.41
N PRO A 11 -5.98 15.02 -31.92
CA PRO A 11 -5.92 14.27 -33.18
C PRO A 11 -5.32 15.07 -34.34
N ASP A 12 -5.65 16.35 -34.50
CA ASP A 12 -5.02 17.15 -35.57
C ASP A 12 -3.51 17.45 -35.36
N GLY A 13 -2.93 17.09 -34.22
CA GLY A 13 -1.53 17.31 -33.89
C GLY A 13 -1.19 18.76 -33.54
N LYS A 14 -2.19 19.63 -33.33
CA LYS A 14 -1.98 21.07 -33.13
C LYS A 14 -1.95 21.50 -31.67
N ARG A 15 -2.47 20.67 -30.75
CA ARG A 15 -2.56 21.02 -29.32
C ARG A 15 -2.02 19.91 -28.45
N LEU A 16 -1.42 20.29 -27.32
CA LEU A 16 -0.98 19.41 -26.23
C LEU A 16 -1.73 19.79 -24.95
N ALA A 17 -2.43 18.84 -24.35
CA ALA A 17 -2.98 18.96 -23.00
C ALA A 17 -2.02 18.33 -21.99
N PHE A 18 -1.85 18.93 -20.81
CA PHE A 18 -1.07 18.33 -19.71
C PHE A 18 -1.49 18.90 -18.35
N GLY A 19 -1.36 18.07 -17.31
CA GLY A 19 -1.42 18.49 -15.92
C GLY A 19 -0.05 18.91 -15.38
N ASP A 20 -0.02 19.73 -14.34
CA ASP A 20 1.20 20.04 -13.60
C ASP A 20 1.06 19.77 -12.10
N LYS A 21 2.18 19.88 -11.38
CA LYS A 21 2.25 19.63 -9.93
C LYS A 21 1.39 20.59 -9.10
N ASP A 22 1.02 21.74 -9.66
CA ASP A 22 0.21 22.76 -8.99
C ASP A 22 -1.29 22.51 -9.23
N PHE A 23 -1.63 21.30 -9.69
CA PHE A 23 -2.98 20.83 -10.00
C PHE A 23 -3.67 21.64 -11.12
N ASP A 24 -2.89 22.32 -11.96
CA ASP A 24 -3.39 23.03 -13.12
C ASP A 24 -3.43 22.11 -14.35
N LEU A 25 -4.53 22.17 -15.10
CA LEU A 25 -4.65 21.60 -16.44
C LEU A 25 -4.40 22.70 -17.48
N TRP A 26 -3.51 22.42 -18.42
CA TRP A 26 -3.11 23.34 -19.47
C TRP A 26 -3.35 22.77 -20.86
N VAL A 27 -3.62 23.65 -21.81
CA VAL A 27 -3.60 23.37 -23.25
C VAL A 27 -2.59 24.30 -23.91
N VAL A 28 -1.70 23.73 -24.71
CA VAL A 28 -0.68 24.46 -25.47
C VAL A 28 -0.91 24.27 -26.95
N ASP A 29 -0.95 25.36 -27.70
CA ASP A 29 -0.86 25.34 -29.15
C ASP A 29 0.58 25.06 -29.58
N ILE A 30 0.78 23.98 -30.33
CA ILE A 30 2.11 23.44 -30.64
C ILE A 30 2.90 24.38 -31.57
N THR A 31 2.22 25.12 -32.45
CA THR A 31 2.86 26.00 -33.42
C THR A 31 3.24 27.33 -32.79
N THR A 32 2.28 28.00 -32.14
CA THR A 32 2.44 29.34 -31.56
C THR A 32 3.08 29.30 -30.17
N LYS A 33 3.09 28.13 -29.51
CA LYS A 33 3.49 27.94 -28.11
C LYS A 33 2.58 28.69 -27.11
N ALA A 34 1.44 29.21 -27.57
CA ALA A 34 0.47 29.86 -26.70
C ALA A 34 -0.09 28.85 -25.70
N LYS A 35 -0.08 29.22 -24.42
CA LYS A 35 -0.47 28.36 -23.31
C LYS A 35 -1.73 28.91 -22.63
N THR A 36 -2.75 28.08 -22.50
CA THR A 36 -4.05 28.42 -21.90
C THR A 36 -4.31 27.54 -20.69
N LYS A 37 -4.56 28.14 -19.53
CA LYS A 37 -5.01 27.40 -18.35
C LYS A 37 -6.47 27.03 -18.52
N VAL A 38 -6.79 25.75 -18.39
CA VAL A 38 -8.16 25.24 -18.45
C VAL A 38 -8.83 25.37 -17.08
N VAL A 39 -8.19 24.84 -16.04
CA VAL A 39 -8.74 24.78 -14.68
C VAL A 39 -7.62 24.50 -13.67
N THR A 40 -7.87 24.84 -12.41
CA THR A 40 -7.08 24.42 -11.25
C THR A 40 -7.94 23.47 -10.42
N SER A 41 -7.43 22.28 -10.10
CA SER A 41 -8.09 21.32 -9.21
C SER A 41 -7.81 21.68 -7.75
N ALA A 42 -8.80 21.45 -6.88
CA ALA A 42 -8.69 21.70 -5.45
C ALA A 42 -8.14 20.50 -4.66
N ALA A 43 -8.04 19.33 -5.29
CA ALA A 43 -7.83 18.07 -4.57
C ALA A 43 -6.71 17.18 -5.14
N GLY A 44 -6.22 17.45 -6.34
CA GLY A 44 -5.17 16.62 -6.93
C GLY A 44 -4.89 16.89 -8.41
N THR A 45 -3.84 16.26 -8.91
CA THR A 45 -3.37 16.35 -10.30
C THR A 45 -4.44 15.94 -11.30
N ILE A 46 -4.50 16.64 -12.44
CA ILE A 46 -5.39 16.30 -13.56
C ILE A 46 -4.55 15.61 -14.64
N ASP A 47 -4.59 14.28 -14.69
CA ASP A 47 -3.86 13.42 -15.64
C ASP A 47 -4.80 12.58 -16.53
N ASP A 48 -6.08 12.53 -16.18
CA ASP A 48 -7.11 11.76 -16.87
C ASP A 48 -7.89 12.63 -17.88
N PHE A 49 -7.46 12.63 -19.15
CA PHE A 49 -8.11 13.42 -20.20
C PHE A 49 -7.99 12.81 -21.60
N ALA A 50 -8.97 13.12 -22.44
CA ALA A 50 -9.05 12.64 -23.81
C ALA A 50 -9.60 13.72 -24.76
N TRP A 51 -8.95 13.89 -25.89
CA TRP A 51 -9.39 14.79 -26.95
C TRP A 51 -10.52 14.18 -27.79
N SER A 52 -11.49 15.01 -28.15
CA SER A 52 -12.52 14.65 -29.12
C SER A 52 -11.92 14.38 -30.51
N PRO A 53 -12.56 13.55 -31.36
CA PRO A 53 -12.04 13.19 -32.67
C PRO A 53 -11.83 14.41 -33.59
N ASP A 54 -12.65 15.45 -33.41
CA ASP A 54 -12.56 16.72 -34.16
C ASP A 54 -11.54 17.72 -33.58
N SER A 55 -10.83 17.36 -32.51
CA SER A 55 -9.82 18.19 -31.82
C SER A 55 -10.35 19.48 -31.19
N LYS A 56 -11.68 19.63 -31.04
CA LYS A 56 -12.31 20.86 -30.51
C LYS A 56 -12.64 20.82 -29.02
N THR A 57 -12.72 19.63 -28.44
CA THR A 57 -13.14 19.45 -27.06
C THR A 57 -12.18 18.53 -26.31
N LEU A 58 -11.78 18.91 -25.11
CA LEU A 58 -11.04 18.07 -24.19
C LEU A 58 -11.99 17.57 -23.10
N ALA A 59 -12.19 16.26 -23.02
CA ALA A 59 -12.82 15.64 -21.84
C ALA A 59 -11.75 15.42 -20.79
N TYR A 60 -12.04 15.73 -19.53
CA TYR A 60 -11.12 15.49 -18.43
C TYR A 60 -11.86 15.16 -17.13
N GLY A 61 -11.26 14.29 -16.32
CA GLY A 61 -11.62 14.09 -14.93
C GLY A 61 -11.09 15.24 -14.08
N LEU A 62 -11.96 15.94 -13.38
CA LEU A 62 -11.60 16.97 -12.41
C LEU A 62 -11.66 16.36 -11.01
N PRO A 63 -10.51 16.16 -10.33
CA PRO A 63 -10.50 15.81 -8.93
C PRO A 63 -11.15 16.91 -8.09
N THR A 64 -12.02 16.50 -7.19
CA THR A 64 -12.62 17.41 -6.19
C THR A 64 -12.45 16.79 -4.80
N THR A 65 -12.73 17.56 -3.75
CA THR A 65 -12.63 17.09 -2.37
C THR A 65 -13.56 15.92 -2.05
N SER A 66 -14.53 15.61 -2.90
CA SER A 66 -15.50 14.55 -2.68
C SER A 66 -15.45 13.47 -3.75
N PHE A 67 -15.65 13.83 -5.02
CA PHE A 67 -15.73 12.88 -6.13
C PHE A 67 -15.21 13.49 -7.44
N ASN A 68 -14.53 12.69 -8.25
CA ASN A 68 -14.07 13.08 -9.58
C ASN A 68 -15.26 13.32 -10.51
N ARG A 69 -15.19 14.39 -11.30
CA ARG A 69 -16.23 14.76 -12.27
C ARG A 69 -15.69 14.93 -13.66
N LEU A 70 -16.38 14.39 -14.66
CA LEU A 70 -16.03 14.66 -16.04
C LEU A 70 -16.52 16.04 -16.46
N ASN A 71 -15.60 16.77 -17.08
CA ASN A 71 -15.83 18.09 -17.64
C ASN A 71 -15.41 18.08 -19.11
N LEU A 72 -16.09 18.90 -19.91
CA LEU A 72 -15.77 19.12 -21.31
C LEU A 72 -15.30 20.55 -21.50
N TYR A 73 -14.04 20.73 -21.88
CA TYR A 73 -13.46 22.02 -22.24
C TYR A 73 -13.52 22.24 -23.75
N SER A 74 -14.22 23.29 -24.19
CA SER A 74 -14.28 23.71 -25.59
C SER A 74 -13.15 24.69 -25.89
N VAL A 75 -12.32 24.36 -26.87
CA VAL A 75 -11.20 25.23 -27.28
C VAL A 75 -11.64 26.51 -27.97
N ASP A 76 -12.80 26.47 -28.64
CA ASP A 76 -13.33 27.61 -29.40
C ASP A 76 -13.92 28.67 -28.46
N SER A 77 -14.55 28.25 -27.37
CA SER A 77 -15.17 29.14 -26.38
C SER A 77 -14.31 29.41 -25.14
N GLY A 78 -13.27 28.59 -24.90
CA GLY A 78 -12.46 28.66 -23.68
C GLY A 78 -13.22 28.26 -22.41
N LYS A 79 -14.34 27.54 -22.52
CA LYS A 79 -15.23 27.20 -21.40
C LYS A 79 -15.21 25.70 -21.07
N SER A 80 -15.13 25.38 -19.78
CA SER A 80 -15.42 24.04 -19.25
C SER A 80 -16.86 23.91 -18.78
N THR A 81 -17.49 22.77 -19.07
CA THR A 81 -18.84 22.43 -18.60
C THR A 81 -18.83 21.04 -17.98
N PRO A 82 -19.31 20.85 -16.74
CA PRO A 82 -19.43 19.53 -16.14
C PRO A 82 -20.52 18.71 -16.86
N VAL A 83 -20.26 17.42 -17.07
CA VAL A 83 -21.18 16.51 -17.79
C VAL A 83 -21.59 15.27 -16.98
N THR A 84 -21.04 15.11 -15.77
CA THR A 84 -21.45 14.10 -14.79
C THR A 84 -21.82 14.73 -13.45
N GLY A 85 -22.60 13.99 -12.65
CA GLY A 85 -23.05 14.41 -11.32
C GLY A 85 -21.93 14.47 -10.27
N THR A 86 -22.30 14.73 -9.01
CA THR A 86 -21.40 14.99 -7.87
C THR A 86 -21.42 13.88 -6.80
N ARG A 87 -22.01 12.72 -7.09
CA ARG A 87 -22.32 11.68 -6.09
C ARG A 87 -21.51 10.39 -6.22
N SER A 88 -20.59 10.35 -7.17
CA SER A 88 -19.76 9.20 -7.51
C SER A 88 -18.63 9.66 -8.41
N ASP A 89 -17.47 9.00 -8.33
CA ASP A 89 -16.35 9.25 -9.23
C ASP A 89 -16.71 8.93 -10.68
N ALA A 90 -16.34 9.81 -11.61
CA ALA A 90 -16.36 9.57 -13.04
C ALA A 90 -14.98 9.90 -13.62
N HIS A 91 -14.40 8.94 -14.34
CA HIS A 91 -13.02 8.97 -14.81
C HIS A 91 -12.83 8.15 -16.11
N SER A 92 -11.63 8.15 -16.68
CA SER A 92 -11.25 7.49 -17.93
C SER A 92 -12.17 7.81 -19.10
N PRO A 93 -12.29 9.09 -19.53
CA PRO A 93 -13.12 9.45 -20.67
C PRO A 93 -12.56 8.90 -21.99
N ALA A 94 -13.41 8.33 -22.83
CA ALA A 94 -13.07 7.78 -24.13
C ALA A 94 -14.10 8.19 -25.20
N TRP A 95 -13.66 8.94 -26.20
CA TRP A 95 -14.52 9.41 -27.28
C TRP A 95 -14.75 8.32 -28.32
N SER A 96 -16.01 8.12 -28.72
CA SER A 96 -16.29 7.34 -29.92
C SER A 96 -15.75 8.06 -31.17
N PRO A 97 -15.20 7.34 -32.18
CA PRO A 97 -14.65 7.98 -33.38
C PRO A 97 -15.64 8.82 -34.16
N ASP A 98 -16.93 8.50 -34.07
CA ASP A 98 -18.02 9.23 -34.72
C ASP A 98 -18.48 10.48 -33.94
N GLY A 99 -17.91 10.75 -32.76
CA GLY A 99 -18.23 11.90 -31.92
C GLY A 99 -19.64 11.88 -31.33
N LYS A 100 -20.34 10.74 -31.34
CA LYS A 100 -21.70 10.60 -30.76
C LYS A 100 -21.69 10.34 -29.26
N TRP A 101 -20.68 9.62 -28.78
CA TRP A 101 -20.61 9.10 -27.43
C TRP A 101 -19.30 9.50 -26.75
N LEU A 102 -19.42 9.80 -25.45
CA LEU A 102 -18.30 9.79 -24.53
C LEU A 102 -18.50 8.61 -23.58
N PHE A 103 -17.69 7.57 -23.71
CA PHE A 103 -17.64 6.48 -22.75
C PHE A 103 -16.77 6.86 -21.55
N PHE A 104 -17.07 6.31 -20.38
CA PHE A 104 -16.30 6.56 -19.17
C PHE A 104 -16.51 5.47 -18.13
N LEU A 105 -15.64 5.44 -17.12
CA LEU A 105 -15.75 4.59 -15.95
C LEU A 105 -16.36 5.37 -14.79
N SER A 106 -17.14 4.71 -13.94
CA SER A 106 -17.69 5.36 -12.75
C SER A 106 -17.91 4.39 -11.60
N ASP A 107 -17.55 4.82 -10.39
CA ASP A 107 -17.64 4.03 -9.16
C ASP A 107 -19.03 4.18 -8.55
N ARG A 108 -19.98 3.38 -9.06
CA ARG A 108 -21.41 3.43 -8.74
C ARG A 108 -21.99 2.09 -8.29
N ALA A 109 -21.21 1.02 -8.31
CA ALA A 109 -21.66 -0.30 -7.88
C ALA A 109 -21.42 -0.50 -6.38
N PHE A 110 -22.38 -0.08 -5.56
CA PHE A 110 -22.31 -0.23 -4.10
C PHE A 110 -22.92 -1.55 -3.64
N ASN A 111 -22.18 -2.64 -3.81
CA ASN A 111 -22.54 -3.97 -3.30
C ASN A 111 -21.51 -4.41 -2.26
N SER A 112 -21.87 -4.31 -0.98
CA SER A 112 -20.94 -4.70 0.10
C SER A 112 -20.82 -6.21 0.18
N VAL A 113 -19.59 -6.74 0.26
CA VAL A 113 -19.36 -8.16 0.58
C VAL A 113 -19.54 -8.45 2.07
N VAL A 114 -19.57 -7.41 2.91
CA VAL A 114 -19.93 -7.50 4.33
C VAL A 114 -21.44 -7.27 4.44
N GLY A 115 -22.19 -8.37 4.66
CA GLY A 115 -23.66 -8.34 4.71
C GLY A 115 -24.26 -7.94 6.06
N SER A 116 -23.49 -8.04 7.15
CA SER A 116 -23.90 -7.57 8.47
C SER A 116 -22.69 -7.30 9.37
N PRO A 117 -22.85 -6.54 10.46
CA PRO A 117 -21.72 -6.24 11.34
C PRO A 117 -21.33 -7.45 12.20
N TRP A 118 -22.12 -8.54 12.19
CA TRP A 118 -21.85 -9.78 12.92
C TRP A 118 -21.00 -10.73 12.07
N GLY A 119 -20.65 -10.30 10.86
CA GLY A 119 -19.72 -10.98 9.97
C GLY A 119 -18.27 -10.94 10.47
N PRO A 120 -17.31 -11.16 9.58
CA PRO A 120 -15.95 -11.53 9.95
C PRO A 120 -15.16 -10.35 10.51
N ARG A 121 -15.27 -10.06 11.82
CA ARG A 121 -14.41 -9.16 12.66
C ARG A 121 -14.12 -7.74 12.13
N ALA A 122 -14.55 -7.39 10.93
CA ALA A 122 -14.49 -6.11 10.25
C ALA A 122 -15.94 -5.72 9.89
N PRO A 123 -16.66 -5.08 10.82
CA PRO A 123 -18.10 -4.85 10.68
C PRO A 123 -18.46 -3.78 9.64
N GLN A 124 -17.47 -3.09 9.06
CA GLN A 124 -17.68 -2.00 8.11
C GLN A 124 -18.00 -2.55 6.72
N PRO A 125 -18.89 -1.89 5.94
CA PRO A 125 -19.12 -2.25 4.55
C PRO A 125 -17.82 -2.24 3.75
N PHE A 126 -17.63 -3.24 2.89
CA PHE A 126 -16.49 -3.30 1.97
C PHE A 126 -16.99 -3.57 0.56
N PHE A 127 -16.65 -2.66 -0.36
CA PHE A 127 -17.08 -2.70 -1.75
C PHE A 127 -15.87 -3.07 -2.61
N ASP A 128 -15.81 -4.30 -3.08
CA ASP A 128 -14.62 -4.84 -3.75
C ASP A 128 -14.60 -4.63 -5.28
N ARG A 129 -15.77 -4.33 -5.88
CA ARG A 129 -16.00 -4.17 -7.33
C ARG A 129 -16.94 -3.00 -7.62
N GLN A 130 -16.43 -1.78 -7.49
CA GLN A 130 -17.23 -0.55 -7.51
C GLN A 130 -17.46 0.04 -8.92
N THR A 131 -16.58 -0.28 -9.87
CA THR A 131 -16.54 0.40 -11.17
C THR A 131 -17.48 -0.25 -12.17
N LYS A 132 -18.21 0.58 -12.92
CA LYS A 132 -18.98 0.20 -14.11
C LYS A 132 -18.59 1.06 -15.30
N VAL A 133 -18.93 0.60 -16.50
CA VAL A 133 -18.72 1.32 -17.76
C VAL A 133 -20.02 2.02 -18.17
N TYR A 134 -19.93 3.30 -18.51
CA TYR A 134 -21.05 4.14 -18.93
C TYR A 134 -20.78 4.78 -20.29
N GLY A 135 -21.86 5.09 -21.01
CA GLY A 135 -21.82 5.92 -22.22
C GLY A 135 -22.66 7.16 -22.03
N LEU A 136 -22.15 8.33 -22.43
CA LEU A 136 -22.87 9.59 -22.46
C LEU A 136 -23.18 9.98 -23.90
N ALA A 137 -24.46 10.04 -24.27
CA ALA A 137 -24.85 10.58 -25.57
C ALA A 137 -24.65 12.10 -25.59
N LEU A 138 -23.89 12.58 -26.57
CA LEU A 138 -23.52 13.99 -26.68
C LEU A 138 -24.60 14.87 -27.32
N ARG A 139 -25.61 14.24 -27.95
CA ARG A 139 -26.75 14.90 -28.59
C ARG A 139 -28.07 14.22 -28.18
N LYS A 140 -29.17 14.97 -28.26
CA LYS A 140 -30.52 14.44 -28.03
C LYS A 140 -30.92 13.44 -29.12
N GLY A 141 -31.62 12.39 -28.74
CA GLY A 141 -32.19 11.41 -29.67
C GLY A 141 -31.19 10.39 -30.23
N ILE A 142 -29.98 10.29 -29.67
CA ILE A 142 -29.07 9.18 -29.98
C ILE A 142 -29.52 7.95 -29.21
N ARG A 143 -29.70 6.83 -29.91
CA ARG A 143 -30.07 5.55 -29.30
C ARG A 143 -28.85 4.81 -28.78
N SER A 144 -28.99 4.14 -27.64
CA SER A 144 -27.93 3.26 -27.11
C SER A 144 -27.47 2.26 -28.18
N PRO A 145 -26.15 2.13 -28.43
CA PRO A 145 -25.63 1.16 -29.38
C PRO A 145 -25.73 -0.27 -28.88
N PHE A 146 -26.03 -0.49 -27.59
CA PHE A 146 -26.15 -1.82 -26.96
C PHE A 146 -27.58 -2.38 -26.94
N LEU A 147 -28.56 -1.59 -27.38
CA LEU A 147 -29.95 -2.03 -27.45
C LEU A 147 -30.22 -2.68 -28.81
N ARG A 148 -30.98 -3.78 -28.82
CA ARG A 148 -31.38 -4.46 -30.05
C ARG A 148 -32.37 -3.65 -30.86
N ALA A 149 -32.16 -3.52 -32.17
CA ALA A 149 -33.12 -2.85 -33.04
C ALA A 149 -34.47 -3.57 -33.04
N ASP A 150 -35.54 -2.79 -33.00
CA ASP A 150 -36.95 -3.20 -33.02
C ASP A 150 -37.76 -2.34 -34.00
N GLU A 151 -39.06 -2.58 -34.11
CA GLU A 151 -39.97 -1.87 -35.02
C GLU A 151 -40.10 -0.36 -34.73
N THR A 152 -39.62 0.10 -33.57
CA THR A 152 -39.61 1.53 -33.18
C THR A 152 -38.27 2.21 -33.44
N THR A 153 -37.28 1.47 -33.91
CA THR A 153 -35.91 1.97 -34.10
C THR A 153 -35.85 2.93 -35.28
N THR A 154 -35.58 4.19 -34.99
CA THR A 154 -35.35 5.24 -35.99
C THR A 154 -33.85 5.55 -36.10
N PRO A 155 -33.33 5.89 -37.29
CA PRO A 155 -31.95 6.32 -37.44
C PRO A 155 -31.64 7.54 -36.57
N ASP A 156 -30.43 7.58 -36.00
CA ASP A 156 -29.96 8.76 -35.27
C ASP A 156 -30.07 10.01 -36.15
N LYS A 157 -30.54 11.11 -35.56
CA LYS A 157 -30.56 12.39 -36.28
C LYS A 157 -29.13 12.80 -36.67
N PRO A 158 -28.88 13.16 -37.95
CA PRO A 158 -27.60 13.73 -38.35
C PRO A 158 -27.31 15.01 -37.58
N GLY A 159 -26.05 15.25 -37.25
CA GLY A 159 -25.65 16.46 -36.55
C GLY A 159 -24.24 16.37 -35.96
N THR A 160 -23.68 17.51 -35.67
CA THR A 160 -22.35 17.69 -35.06
C THR A 160 -22.47 18.50 -33.77
N GLY A 161 -21.44 18.46 -32.94
CA GLY A 161 -21.40 19.21 -31.68
C GLY A 161 -22.09 18.53 -30.50
N ILE A 162 -22.14 19.26 -29.38
CA ILE A 162 -22.56 18.78 -28.06
C ILE A 162 -23.75 19.62 -27.59
N ASP A 163 -24.87 18.96 -27.27
CA ASP A 163 -26.01 19.61 -26.65
C ASP A 163 -25.89 19.47 -25.13
N TYR A 164 -25.57 20.54 -24.42
CA TYR A 164 -25.36 20.51 -22.97
C TYR A 164 -26.66 20.50 -22.16
N ASP A 165 -27.81 20.84 -22.76
CA ASP A 165 -29.08 20.90 -22.05
C ASP A 165 -29.54 19.49 -21.64
N GLY A 166 -29.63 19.26 -20.33
CA GLY A 166 -29.97 17.97 -19.75
C GLY A 166 -28.96 16.85 -20.05
N ILE A 167 -27.70 17.18 -20.37
CA ILE A 167 -26.69 16.20 -20.82
C ILE A 167 -26.53 15.01 -19.87
N GLU A 168 -26.53 15.26 -18.56
CA GLU A 168 -26.36 14.23 -17.52
C GLU A 168 -27.44 13.15 -17.55
N ASN A 169 -28.63 13.45 -18.07
CA ASN A 169 -29.76 12.51 -18.15
C ASN A 169 -29.66 11.55 -19.34
N ARG A 170 -28.63 11.67 -20.18
CA ARG A 170 -28.43 10.85 -21.38
C ARG A 170 -27.33 9.81 -21.22
N GLN A 171 -27.05 9.43 -19.98
CA GLN A 171 -26.13 8.34 -19.65
C GLN A 171 -26.82 6.99 -19.84
N ILE A 172 -26.06 6.01 -20.32
CA ILE A 172 -26.45 4.61 -20.40
C ILE A 172 -25.42 3.77 -19.66
N GLU A 173 -25.86 2.68 -19.05
CA GLU A 173 -24.96 1.63 -18.57
C GLU A 173 -24.57 0.73 -19.75
N VAL A 174 -23.28 0.49 -19.92
CA VAL A 174 -22.77 -0.51 -20.88
C VAL A 174 -22.97 -1.89 -20.24
N PRO A 175 -23.36 -2.95 -20.99
CA PRO A 175 -23.68 -4.29 -20.45
C PRO A 175 -22.42 -5.05 -19.99
N VAL A 176 -21.77 -4.52 -18.97
CA VAL A 176 -20.55 -5.02 -18.34
C VAL A 176 -20.84 -5.12 -16.83
N PRO A 177 -20.60 -6.28 -16.19
CA PRO A 177 -20.71 -6.41 -14.74
C PRO A 177 -19.84 -5.39 -14.00
N SER A 178 -20.05 -5.19 -12.70
CA SER A 178 -19.13 -4.34 -11.95
C SER A 178 -17.77 -5.03 -11.72
N GLY A 179 -16.71 -4.24 -11.68
CA GLY A 179 -15.34 -4.69 -11.47
C GLY A 179 -14.45 -3.57 -10.95
N ASN A 180 -13.14 -3.73 -11.14
CA ASN A 180 -12.15 -2.73 -10.76
C ASN A 180 -11.44 -2.28 -12.03
N TYR A 181 -12.13 -1.40 -12.76
CA TYR A 181 -11.72 -1.06 -14.12
C TYR A 181 -10.81 0.16 -14.13
N ARG A 182 -9.81 0.14 -15.01
CA ARG A 182 -8.96 1.31 -15.30
C ARG A 182 -8.64 1.41 -16.78
N GLY A 183 -8.32 2.63 -17.22
CA GLY A 183 -7.83 2.93 -18.56
C GLY A 183 -8.82 2.50 -19.63
N LEU A 184 -9.84 3.33 -19.90
CA LEU A 184 -10.86 3.04 -20.90
C LEU A 184 -10.49 3.67 -22.25
N THR A 185 -10.59 2.89 -23.33
CA THR A 185 -10.43 3.38 -24.71
C THR A 185 -11.44 2.73 -25.66
N THR A 186 -11.66 3.32 -26.82
CA THR A 186 -12.52 2.72 -27.86
C THR A 186 -11.97 2.93 -29.26
N ASN A 187 -12.25 1.98 -30.15
CA ASN A 187 -12.04 2.12 -31.59
C ASN A 187 -13.38 2.25 -32.36
N GLY A 188 -14.50 2.44 -31.67
CA GLY A 188 -15.85 2.52 -32.26
C GLY A 188 -16.55 1.16 -32.47
N GLU A 189 -15.79 0.06 -32.54
CA GLU A 189 -16.34 -1.30 -32.59
C GLU A 189 -16.34 -1.98 -31.22
N ARG A 190 -15.39 -1.62 -30.36
CA ARG A 190 -15.19 -2.19 -29.02
C ARG A 190 -14.79 -1.13 -28.02
N LEU A 191 -15.11 -1.38 -26.75
CA LEU A 191 -14.46 -0.72 -25.61
C LEU A 191 -13.40 -1.66 -25.06
N PHE A 192 -12.25 -1.11 -24.67
CA PHE A 192 -11.16 -1.81 -24.00
C PHE A 192 -10.92 -1.18 -22.63
N PHE A 193 -10.62 -2.00 -21.63
CA PHE A 193 -10.28 -1.56 -20.28
C PHE A 193 -9.54 -2.68 -19.54
N VAL A 194 -8.79 -2.34 -18.48
CA VAL A 194 -8.15 -3.33 -17.61
C VAL A 194 -9.05 -3.63 -16.42
N ASP A 195 -9.25 -4.91 -16.07
CA ASP A 195 -9.80 -5.33 -14.77
C ASP A 195 -8.66 -5.68 -13.81
N LEU A 196 -8.67 -5.06 -12.63
CA LEU A 196 -7.71 -5.21 -11.54
C LEU A 196 -8.40 -5.85 -10.34
N PRO A 197 -8.73 -7.15 -10.38
CA PRO A 197 -9.47 -7.78 -9.31
C PRO A 197 -8.67 -7.74 -8.00
N SER A 198 -9.37 -7.65 -6.86
CA SER A 198 -8.75 -7.65 -5.52
C SER A 198 -7.92 -8.91 -5.22
N SER A 199 -8.15 -9.98 -5.99
CA SER A 199 -7.36 -11.21 -5.98
C SER A 199 -7.26 -11.76 -7.41
N GLY A 200 -6.09 -12.28 -7.77
CA GLY A 200 -5.79 -12.80 -9.10
C GLY A 200 -4.97 -11.83 -9.97
N ALA A 201 -4.67 -12.26 -11.19
CA ALA A 201 -3.87 -11.47 -12.13
C ALA A 201 -4.73 -10.40 -12.83
N PRO A 202 -4.18 -9.21 -13.11
CA PRO A 202 -4.88 -8.20 -13.89
C PRO A 202 -5.10 -8.68 -15.33
N SER A 203 -6.10 -8.14 -16.02
CA SER A 203 -6.40 -8.57 -17.39
C SER A 203 -6.98 -7.45 -18.25
N LEU A 204 -6.59 -7.44 -19.53
CA LEU A 204 -7.20 -6.59 -20.54
C LEU A 204 -8.51 -7.20 -21.01
N GLN A 205 -9.59 -6.44 -20.91
CA GLN A 205 -10.95 -6.80 -21.28
C GLN A 205 -11.39 -6.03 -22.53
N ALA A 206 -12.29 -6.63 -23.30
CA ALA A 206 -12.97 -5.96 -24.40
C ALA A 206 -14.47 -6.27 -24.40
N VAL A 207 -15.30 -5.27 -24.67
CA VAL A 207 -16.74 -5.42 -24.91
C VAL A 207 -17.09 -4.89 -26.30
N GLU A 208 -17.85 -5.68 -27.06
CA GLU A 208 -18.29 -5.33 -28.41
C GLU A 208 -19.41 -4.29 -28.36
N ILE A 209 -19.29 -3.21 -29.14
CA ILE A 209 -20.33 -2.21 -29.36
C ILE A 209 -21.21 -2.71 -30.49
N LYS A 210 -22.33 -3.35 -30.12
CA LYS A 210 -23.26 -3.96 -31.06
C LYS A 210 -24.68 -3.86 -30.52
N ASP A 211 -25.67 -3.91 -31.42
CA ASP A 211 -27.12 -3.88 -31.17
C ASP A 211 -27.65 -5.10 -30.40
N ARG A 212 -26.96 -5.51 -29.34
CA ARG A 212 -27.34 -6.52 -28.36
C ARG A 212 -26.34 -6.47 -27.21
N GLU A 213 -26.78 -6.94 -26.06
CA GLU A 213 -25.87 -7.11 -24.92
C GLU A 213 -24.90 -8.26 -25.21
N ILE A 214 -23.61 -7.94 -25.17
CA ILE A 214 -22.51 -8.89 -25.24
C ILE A 214 -21.63 -8.56 -24.04
N GLY A 215 -21.44 -9.52 -23.14
CA GLY A 215 -20.55 -9.32 -22.00
C GLY A 215 -19.09 -9.12 -22.41
N PRO A 216 -18.25 -8.63 -21.49
CA PRO A 216 -16.83 -8.47 -21.75
C PRO A 216 -16.13 -9.82 -21.97
N LYS A 217 -15.08 -9.82 -22.79
CA LYS A 217 -14.19 -10.96 -22.99
C LYS A 217 -12.76 -10.56 -22.64
N THR A 218 -12.04 -11.47 -21.98
CA THR A 218 -10.60 -11.31 -21.74
C THR A 218 -9.86 -11.36 -23.07
N VAL A 219 -9.17 -10.27 -23.41
CA VAL A 219 -8.26 -10.18 -24.55
C VAL A 219 -6.91 -10.79 -24.18
N LEU A 220 -6.38 -10.42 -23.01
CA LEU A 220 -5.10 -10.91 -22.52
C LEU A 220 -5.01 -10.87 -20.99
N ALA A 221 -4.53 -11.95 -20.39
CA ALA A 221 -4.29 -12.04 -18.94
C ALA A 221 -2.88 -11.54 -18.56
N GLY A 222 -2.69 -11.13 -17.31
CA GLY A 222 -1.41 -10.61 -16.80
C GLY A 222 -1.05 -9.23 -17.34
N VAL A 223 -2.05 -8.42 -17.69
CA VAL A 223 -1.89 -7.07 -18.27
C VAL A 223 -2.50 -6.05 -17.34
N GLY A 224 -1.67 -5.16 -16.78
CA GLY A 224 -2.10 -4.04 -15.94
C GLY A 224 -2.22 -2.71 -16.69
N GLU A 225 -1.57 -2.58 -17.85
CA GLU A 225 -1.46 -1.34 -18.62
C GLU A 225 -1.48 -1.64 -20.12
N TYR A 226 -2.13 -0.77 -20.89
CA TYR A 226 -2.14 -0.86 -22.35
C TYR A 226 -2.32 0.52 -23.00
N ASN A 227 -2.03 0.61 -24.29
CA ASN A 227 -2.34 1.75 -25.14
C ASN A 227 -2.95 1.27 -26.46
N LEU A 228 -4.05 1.90 -26.86
CA LEU A 228 -4.68 1.70 -28.17
C LEU A 228 -4.00 2.61 -29.19
N SER A 229 -3.67 2.06 -30.37
CA SER A 229 -3.12 2.85 -31.46
C SER A 229 -4.14 3.89 -31.93
N ARG A 230 -3.65 5.02 -32.43
CA ARG A 230 -4.50 6.14 -32.86
C ARG A 230 -5.47 5.78 -33.99
N ASP A 231 -5.13 4.81 -34.83
CA ASP A 231 -6.02 4.29 -35.87
C ASP A 231 -7.00 3.21 -35.37
N GLY A 232 -6.94 2.85 -34.08
CA GLY A 232 -7.81 1.88 -33.42
C GLY A 232 -7.56 0.42 -33.78
N LYS A 233 -6.45 0.10 -34.47
CA LYS A 233 -6.20 -1.23 -35.04
C LYS A 233 -5.30 -2.12 -34.20
N LYS A 234 -4.44 -1.56 -33.35
CA LYS A 234 -3.46 -2.31 -32.55
C LYS A 234 -3.48 -1.85 -31.11
N ILE A 235 -3.20 -2.76 -30.20
CA ILE A 235 -3.01 -2.51 -28.78
C ILE A 235 -1.59 -2.91 -28.42
N VAL A 236 -0.84 -2.02 -27.77
CA VAL A 236 0.38 -2.41 -27.06
C VAL A 236 0.05 -2.57 -25.58
N ALA A 237 0.50 -3.65 -24.97
CA ALA A 237 0.23 -3.98 -23.57
C ALA A 237 1.51 -4.38 -22.85
N ARG A 238 1.64 -4.01 -21.58
CA ARG A 238 2.74 -4.47 -20.72
C ARG A 238 2.35 -5.80 -20.10
N GLN A 239 3.16 -6.83 -20.32
CA GLN A 239 2.95 -8.17 -19.79
C GLN A 239 4.26 -8.68 -19.17
N GLY A 240 4.25 -8.91 -17.85
CA GLY A 240 5.48 -9.17 -17.10
C GLY A 240 6.47 -8.00 -17.22
N SER A 241 7.72 -8.29 -17.55
CA SER A 241 8.76 -7.27 -17.78
C SER A 241 8.80 -6.70 -19.20
N GLY A 242 8.02 -7.25 -20.13
CA GLY A 242 8.06 -6.89 -21.55
C GLY A 242 6.78 -6.26 -22.08
N PHE A 243 6.76 -6.05 -23.40
CA PHE A 243 5.61 -5.55 -24.13
C PHE A 243 5.13 -6.56 -25.17
N VAL A 244 3.83 -6.56 -25.43
CA VAL A 244 3.21 -7.32 -26.51
C VAL A 244 2.32 -6.41 -27.36
N VAL A 245 2.19 -6.73 -28.65
CA VAL A 245 1.27 -6.06 -29.57
C VAL A 245 0.17 -7.03 -29.98
N ILE A 246 -1.08 -6.55 -29.95
CA ILE A 246 -2.29 -7.34 -30.21
C ILE A 246 -3.14 -6.61 -31.26
N PRO A 247 -3.69 -7.28 -32.29
CA PRO A 247 -4.72 -6.67 -33.14
C PRO A 247 -5.98 -6.35 -32.32
N ALA A 248 -6.48 -5.11 -32.38
CA ALA A 248 -7.67 -4.68 -31.63
C ALA A 248 -8.95 -5.47 -32.03
N GLY A 249 -9.01 -5.93 -33.28
CA GLY A 249 -10.07 -6.82 -33.79
C GLY A 249 -10.03 -8.25 -33.25
N GLY A 250 -8.99 -8.63 -32.51
CA GLY A 250 -8.74 -9.99 -32.03
C GLY A 250 -7.62 -10.69 -32.82
N GLY A 251 -6.85 -11.53 -32.14
CA GLY A 251 -5.69 -12.21 -32.69
C GLY A 251 -4.69 -12.59 -31.60
N ALA A 252 -3.63 -13.31 -31.97
CA ALA A 252 -2.58 -13.70 -31.03
C ALA A 252 -1.69 -12.49 -30.65
N PRO A 253 -1.25 -12.39 -29.38
CA PRO A 253 -0.27 -11.38 -28.97
C PRO A 253 1.10 -11.69 -29.61
N THR A 254 1.79 -10.65 -30.06
CA THR A 254 3.16 -10.74 -30.58
C THR A 254 4.11 -10.02 -29.61
N PRO A 255 5.10 -10.70 -29.01
CA PRO A 255 6.10 -10.06 -28.16
C PRO A 255 6.89 -8.99 -28.91
N VAL A 256 7.20 -7.89 -28.22
CA VAL A 256 8.12 -6.87 -28.70
C VAL A 256 9.52 -7.25 -28.23
N ASP A 257 10.39 -7.63 -29.18
CA ASP A 257 11.79 -7.92 -28.89
C ASP A 257 12.61 -6.62 -28.84
N LEU A 258 13.06 -6.27 -27.64
CA LEU A 258 13.96 -5.14 -27.39
C LEU A 258 15.39 -5.60 -27.06
N SER A 259 15.70 -6.90 -27.15
CA SER A 259 17.02 -7.42 -26.77
C SER A 259 18.17 -6.91 -27.64
N GLY A 260 17.86 -6.52 -28.88
CA GLY A 260 18.81 -5.87 -29.80
C GLY A 260 18.96 -4.35 -29.57
N TRP A 261 18.16 -3.74 -28.70
CA TRP A 261 18.28 -2.32 -28.38
C TRP A 261 19.37 -2.12 -27.35
N SER A 262 20.28 -1.20 -27.65
CA SER A 262 21.27 -0.72 -26.70
C SER A 262 21.37 0.79 -26.82
N PHE A 263 21.57 1.45 -25.69
CA PHE A 263 21.77 2.89 -25.62
C PHE A 263 23.23 3.12 -25.23
N SER A 264 23.92 4.00 -25.97
CA SER A 264 25.20 4.52 -25.50
C SER A 264 24.91 5.58 -24.46
N VAL A 265 25.25 5.30 -23.21
CA VAL A 265 25.10 6.25 -22.11
C VAL A 265 26.48 6.71 -21.64
N ASP A 266 26.58 7.97 -21.22
CA ASP A 266 27.69 8.44 -20.41
C ASP A 266 27.16 8.63 -18.98
N PRO A 267 27.44 7.66 -18.08
CA PRO A 267 26.93 7.73 -16.71
C PRO A 267 27.28 9.03 -16.01
N ARG A 268 28.43 9.66 -16.32
CA ARG A 268 28.81 10.92 -15.65
C ARG A 268 27.93 12.08 -16.05
N GLU A 269 27.51 12.14 -17.30
CA GLU A 269 26.57 13.17 -17.76
C GLU A 269 25.16 12.89 -17.25
N GLU A 270 24.73 11.62 -17.19
CA GLU A 270 23.46 11.24 -16.57
C GLU A 270 23.43 11.61 -15.08
N TRP A 271 24.49 11.30 -14.32
CA TRP A 271 24.58 11.64 -12.90
C TRP A 271 24.52 13.15 -12.64
N LYS A 272 25.07 13.99 -13.53
CA LYS A 272 24.89 15.44 -13.48
C LYS A 272 23.44 15.85 -13.69
N GLY A 273 22.76 15.24 -14.65
CA GLY A 273 21.32 15.42 -14.87
C GLY A 273 20.51 15.04 -13.63
N MET A 274 20.75 13.84 -13.10
CA MET A 274 20.08 13.32 -11.91
C MET A 274 20.31 14.17 -10.67
N PHE A 275 21.50 14.72 -10.48
CA PHE A 275 21.75 15.70 -9.42
C PHE A 275 20.87 16.95 -9.56
N VAL A 276 20.75 17.48 -10.78
CA VAL A 276 19.87 18.63 -11.04
C VAL A 276 18.41 18.26 -10.81
N ASP A 277 18.00 17.06 -11.21
CA ASP A 277 16.63 16.58 -11.02
C ASP A 277 16.30 16.39 -9.55
N ALA A 278 17.16 15.71 -8.77
CA ALA A 278 17.00 15.58 -7.33
C ALA A 278 16.89 16.95 -6.63
N TRP A 279 17.71 17.92 -7.04
CA TRP A 279 17.64 19.29 -6.53
C TRP A 279 16.31 19.98 -6.88
N ARG A 280 15.84 19.82 -8.13
CA ARG A 280 14.56 20.39 -8.59
C ARG A 280 13.36 19.74 -7.90
N LEU A 281 13.36 18.42 -7.78
CA LEU A 281 12.29 17.66 -7.14
C LEU A 281 12.11 18.11 -5.70
N HIS A 282 13.19 18.28 -4.93
CA HIS A 282 13.09 18.86 -3.58
C HIS A 282 12.55 20.28 -3.60
N ARG A 283 13.08 21.16 -4.46
CA ARG A 283 12.58 22.53 -4.57
C ARG A 283 11.07 22.59 -4.87
N ASP A 284 10.59 21.67 -5.70
CA ASP A 284 9.26 21.74 -6.29
C ASP A 284 8.20 20.99 -5.47
N TYR A 285 8.60 20.00 -4.68
CA TYR A 285 7.71 19.12 -3.90
C TYR A 285 7.91 19.20 -2.38
N PHE A 286 8.96 19.87 -1.87
CA PHE A 286 9.12 20.01 -0.43
C PHE A 286 7.96 20.80 0.19
N TYR A 287 7.44 20.31 1.32
CA TYR A 287 6.20 20.80 1.91
C TYR A 287 6.24 22.29 2.28
N ASP A 288 7.42 22.81 2.62
CA ASP A 288 7.67 24.24 2.84
C ASP A 288 8.29 24.88 1.58
N PRO A 289 7.56 25.72 0.83
CA PRO A 289 8.10 26.42 -0.33
C PRO A 289 9.30 27.34 -0.03
N ALA A 290 9.49 27.74 1.24
CA ALA A 290 10.64 28.50 1.69
C ALA A 290 11.87 27.62 2.01
N MET A 291 11.78 26.30 1.84
CA MET A 291 12.86 25.33 2.06
C MET A 291 13.45 25.41 3.48
N HIS A 292 12.61 25.62 4.50
CA HIS A 292 13.05 25.89 5.88
C HIS A 292 13.99 27.11 6.03
N GLY A 293 13.92 28.05 5.09
CA GLY A 293 14.81 29.21 5.03
C GLY A 293 16.21 28.91 4.48
N VAL A 294 16.47 27.69 4.01
CA VAL A 294 17.75 27.31 3.38
C VAL A 294 17.84 27.94 1.99
N ASP A 295 18.97 28.58 1.67
CA ASP A 295 19.25 29.02 0.30
C ASP A 295 19.52 27.81 -0.61
N TRP A 296 18.44 27.28 -1.17
CA TRP A 296 18.50 26.08 -1.98
C TRP A 296 19.34 26.25 -3.25
N LYS A 297 19.46 27.47 -3.79
CA LYS A 297 20.34 27.74 -4.94
C LYS A 297 21.80 27.66 -4.53
N ALA A 298 22.16 28.20 -3.35
CA ALA A 298 23.50 28.08 -2.80
C ALA A 298 23.87 26.63 -2.50
N VAL A 299 22.92 25.82 -1.99
CA VAL A 299 23.11 24.37 -1.79
C VAL A 299 23.48 23.68 -3.12
N ARG A 300 22.75 23.93 -4.21
CA ARG A 300 23.12 23.39 -5.53
C ARG A 300 24.56 23.75 -5.92
N ALA A 301 24.94 25.02 -5.75
CA ALA A 301 26.26 25.51 -6.09
C ALA A 301 27.37 24.85 -5.24
N LYS A 302 27.08 24.58 -3.96
CA LYS A 302 27.99 23.87 -3.03
C LYS A 302 28.27 22.43 -3.47
N TYR A 303 27.25 21.69 -3.88
CA TYR A 303 27.38 20.25 -4.18
C TYR A 303 27.74 19.94 -5.64
N ALA A 304 27.44 20.83 -6.61
CA ALA A 304 27.71 20.58 -8.02
C ALA A 304 29.16 20.17 -8.34
N PRO A 305 30.23 20.79 -7.78
CA PRO A 305 31.60 20.37 -8.04
C PRO A 305 31.95 18.96 -7.54
N LEU A 306 31.20 18.42 -6.57
CA LEU A 306 31.40 17.06 -6.08
C LEU A 306 30.89 16.03 -7.09
N VAL A 307 29.84 16.35 -7.83
CA VAL A 307 29.26 15.49 -8.86
C VAL A 307 30.26 15.19 -9.98
N ASP A 308 31.12 16.16 -10.34
CA ASP A 308 32.19 15.95 -11.34
C ASP A 308 33.22 14.88 -10.93
N ARG A 309 33.32 14.62 -9.62
CA ARG A 309 34.25 13.66 -9.03
C ARG A 309 33.66 12.27 -8.89
N VAL A 310 32.34 12.12 -9.01
CA VAL A 310 31.63 10.83 -8.88
C VAL A 310 32.11 9.84 -9.94
N ARG A 311 32.30 8.58 -9.51
CA ARG A 311 32.74 7.45 -10.32
C ARG A 311 31.82 6.22 -10.22
N SER A 312 30.85 6.24 -9.32
CA SER A 312 29.82 5.20 -9.22
C SER A 312 28.45 5.78 -8.84
N ARG A 313 27.40 4.99 -9.06
CA ARG A 313 26.04 5.38 -8.68
C ARG A 313 25.86 5.51 -7.17
N GLU A 314 26.58 4.71 -6.39
CA GLU A 314 26.64 4.79 -4.92
C GLU A 314 27.27 6.11 -4.46
N GLU A 315 28.37 6.55 -5.10
CA GLU A 315 28.97 7.85 -4.81
C GLU A 315 28.02 9.00 -5.14
N LEU A 316 27.24 8.90 -6.23
CA LEU A 316 26.15 9.85 -6.50
C LEU A 316 25.13 9.84 -5.36
N SER A 317 24.65 8.67 -4.93
CA SER A 317 23.71 8.56 -3.80
C SER A 317 24.23 9.29 -2.57
N ASN A 318 25.52 9.16 -2.25
CA ASN A 318 26.13 9.84 -1.11
C ASN A 318 26.16 11.37 -1.28
N VAL A 319 26.40 11.89 -2.48
CA VAL A 319 26.34 13.33 -2.77
C VAL A 319 24.92 13.85 -2.67
N LEU A 320 23.94 13.12 -3.23
CA LEU A 320 22.53 13.46 -3.14
C LEU A 320 22.06 13.45 -1.69
N ALA A 321 22.41 12.42 -0.90
CA ALA A 321 22.02 12.31 0.50
C ALA A 321 22.52 13.50 1.32
N GLN A 322 23.78 13.92 1.12
CA GLN A 322 24.32 15.11 1.77
C GLN A 322 23.59 16.40 1.33
N MET A 323 23.30 16.54 0.03
CA MET A 323 22.58 17.70 -0.49
C MET A 323 21.18 17.85 0.13
N ILE A 324 20.40 16.77 0.17
CA ILE A 324 19.02 16.82 0.66
C ILE A 324 18.95 16.96 2.18
N SER A 325 19.98 16.46 2.90
CA SER A 325 20.08 16.59 4.35
C SER A 325 20.22 18.04 4.84
N GLU A 326 20.60 18.99 3.97
CA GLU A 326 20.67 20.41 4.32
C GLU A 326 19.31 21.00 4.75
N LEU A 327 18.20 20.38 4.34
CA LEU A 327 16.85 20.79 4.74
C LEU A 327 16.51 20.41 6.19
N SER A 328 17.33 19.56 6.83
CA SER A 328 17.11 19.08 8.19
C SER A 328 15.69 18.53 8.42
N ALA A 329 15.17 17.84 7.41
CA ALA A 329 13.86 17.20 7.42
C ALA A 329 14.05 15.69 7.39
N LEU A 330 13.28 14.97 8.20
CA LEU A 330 13.17 13.52 8.11
C LEU A 330 12.30 13.17 6.89
N HIS A 331 12.10 11.86 6.65
CA HIS A 331 11.46 11.38 5.40
C HIS A 331 12.16 11.79 4.09
N ALA A 332 13.40 12.28 4.18
CA ALA A 332 14.29 12.53 3.07
C ALA A 332 15.27 11.35 2.90
N SER A 333 15.13 10.58 1.82
CA SER A 333 15.88 9.35 1.57
C SER A 333 16.47 9.31 0.17
N VAL A 334 17.64 8.71 0.03
CA VAL A 334 18.27 8.44 -1.27
C VAL A 334 18.56 6.97 -1.40
N GLY A 335 18.19 6.36 -2.52
CA GLY A 335 18.43 4.93 -2.74
C GLY A 335 18.07 4.46 -4.14
N GLY A 336 18.30 3.17 -4.37
CA GLY A 336 18.00 2.51 -5.64
C GLY A 336 18.83 3.03 -6.82
N GLY A 337 18.29 2.80 -8.02
CA GLY A 337 18.95 3.13 -9.27
C GLY A 337 19.82 2.01 -9.82
N ASP A 338 20.64 2.34 -10.81
CA ASP A 338 21.55 1.40 -11.49
C ASP A 338 22.81 1.11 -10.65
N LEU A 339 22.59 0.49 -9.50
CA LEU A 339 23.65 0.02 -8.60
C LEU A 339 24.37 -1.19 -9.18
N ARG A 340 25.67 -1.30 -8.89
CA ARG A 340 26.46 -2.42 -9.41
C ARG A 340 26.12 -3.70 -8.65
N ASN A 341 25.51 -4.66 -9.35
CA ASN A 341 25.26 -5.99 -8.82
C ASN A 341 26.40 -6.96 -9.20
N PRO A 342 27.17 -7.48 -8.24
CA PRO A 342 28.23 -8.45 -8.52
C PRO A 342 27.66 -9.81 -8.94
N THR A 343 28.22 -10.43 -9.97
CA THR A 343 27.79 -11.76 -10.47
C THR A 343 28.23 -12.93 -9.59
N ASP A 344 29.14 -12.68 -8.64
CA ASP A 344 29.74 -13.62 -7.70
C ASP A 344 29.13 -13.54 -6.29
N SER A 345 27.95 -12.93 -6.13
CA SER A 345 27.25 -12.87 -4.85
C SER A 345 26.92 -14.28 -4.34
N VAL A 346 27.28 -14.58 -3.08
CA VAL A 346 26.96 -15.85 -2.42
C VAL A 346 25.73 -15.67 -1.54
N GLY A 347 24.65 -16.38 -1.86
CA GLY A 347 23.46 -16.42 -1.00
C GLY A 347 23.72 -17.28 0.24
N MET A 348 23.13 -16.92 1.38
CA MET A 348 23.27 -17.68 2.62
C MET A 348 22.01 -18.51 2.89
N GLY A 349 22.20 -19.80 3.21
CA GLY A 349 21.16 -20.66 3.77
C GLY A 349 21.20 -20.63 5.29
N TRP A 350 20.04 -20.53 5.92
CA TRP A 350 19.90 -20.48 7.37
C TRP A 350 18.95 -21.55 7.90
N LEU A 351 19.24 -22.06 9.09
CA LEU A 351 18.43 -23.11 9.71
C LEU A 351 17.40 -22.59 10.73
N GLY A 352 17.42 -21.31 11.09
CA GLY A 352 16.45 -20.73 12.02
C GLY A 352 16.72 -21.06 13.50
N GLY A 353 17.98 -21.01 13.92
CA GLY A 353 18.39 -21.19 15.31
C GLY A 353 19.77 -20.59 15.59
N GLU A 354 20.22 -20.73 16.83
CA GLU A 354 21.56 -20.38 17.29
C GLU A 354 22.33 -21.64 17.63
N PHE A 355 23.64 -21.60 17.37
CA PHE A 355 24.50 -22.77 17.45
C PHE A 355 25.81 -22.42 18.14
N ALA A 356 26.31 -23.33 18.97
CA ALA A 356 27.61 -23.23 19.60
C ALA A 356 28.48 -24.42 19.14
N ARG A 357 29.73 -24.14 18.76
CA ARG A 357 30.72 -25.18 18.47
C ARG A 357 30.93 -26.02 19.73
N ASP A 358 30.79 -27.33 19.62
CA ASP A 358 30.89 -28.28 20.72
C ASP A 358 31.71 -29.50 20.26
N GLU A 359 33.01 -29.47 20.55
CA GLU A 359 33.95 -30.52 20.14
C GLU A 359 33.68 -31.85 20.84
N ALA A 360 33.15 -31.82 22.07
CA ALA A 360 32.77 -33.03 22.79
C ALA A 360 31.61 -33.76 22.10
N LEU A 361 30.67 -33.00 21.54
CA LEU A 361 29.59 -33.54 20.70
C LEU A 361 30.00 -33.76 19.24
N GLY A 362 31.23 -33.43 18.86
CA GLY A 362 31.74 -33.62 17.49
C GLY A 362 31.06 -32.73 16.46
N GLY A 363 30.47 -31.59 16.85
CA GLY A 363 29.67 -30.76 15.95
C GLY A 363 29.27 -29.41 16.52
N TYR A 364 28.15 -28.87 16.04
CA TYR A 364 27.57 -27.63 16.54
C TYR A 364 26.27 -27.91 17.29
N ARG A 365 26.26 -27.65 18.59
CA ARG A 365 25.10 -27.81 19.47
C ARG A 365 24.10 -26.69 19.25
N ILE A 366 22.83 -27.04 19.12
CA ILE A 366 21.71 -26.09 19.03
C ILE A 366 21.50 -25.47 20.41
N THR A 367 21.70 -24.15 20.53
CA THR A 367 21.51 -23.40 21.79
C THR A 367 20.16 -22.70 21.85
N ARG A 368 19.59 -22.35 20.70
CA ARG A 368 18.25 -21.76 20.59
C ARG A 368 17.63 -22.16 19.26
N ILE A 369 16.31 -22.35 19.27
CA ILE A 369 15.50 -22.45 18.05
C ILE A 369 14.55 -21.25 18.07
N TYR A 370 14.54 -20.47 17.00
CA TYR A 370 13.62 -19.33 16.91
C TYR A 370 12.18 -19.84 16.75
N GLN A 371 11.27 -19.32 17.57
CA GLN A 371 9.85 -19.66 17.50
C GLN A 371 9.19 -19.00 16.28
N GLY A 372 8.20 -19.70 15.73
CA GLY A 372 7.23 -19.14 14.81
C GLY A 372 5.81 -19.44 15.33
N ASP A 373 4.80 -18.95 14.63
CA ASP A 373 3.41 -19.19 15.00
C ASP A 373 2.98 -20.57 14.44
N PRO A 374 2.56 -21.53 15.29
CA PRO A 374 2.20 -22.88 14.83
C PRO A 374 1.00 -22.91 13.88
N ASP A 375 0.14 -21.89 13.91
CA ASP A 375 -0.97 -21.77 12.95
C ASP A 375 -0.48 -21.37 11.54
N TYR A 376 0.80 -21.00 11.40
CA TYR A 376 1.46 -20.61 10.16
C TYR A 376 2.75 -21.43 9.95
N PRO A 377 2.64 -22.73 9.60
CA PRO A 377 3.78 -23.65 9.53
C PRO A 377 4.92 -23.21 8.62
N GLU A 378 4.63 -22.40 7.60
CA GLU A 378 5.61 -21.80 6.70
C GLU A 378 6.58 -20.85 7.42
N THR A 379 6.14 -20.24 8.52
CA THR A 379 6.92 -19.33 9.37
C THR A 379 7.73 -20.04 10.43
N LEU A 380 7.64 -21.37 10.55
CA LEU A 380 8.41 -22.12 11.54
C LEU A 380 9.86 -22.30 11.10
N SER A 381 10.75 -22.29 12.10
CA SER A 381 12.16 -22.64 11.92
C SER A 381 12.32 -23.97 11.18
N PRO A 382 13.20 -24.06 10.16
CA PRO A 382 13.53 -25.32 9.51
C PRO A 382 13.86 -26.48 10.45
N LEU A 383 14.38 -26.20 11.65
CA LEU A 383 14.78 -27.20 12.65
C LEU A 383 13.61 -27.95 13.27
N VAL A 384 12.42 -27.36 13.37
CA VAL A 384 11.26 -27.96 14.05
C VAL A 384 10.20 -28.49 13.10
N ARG A 385 10.44 -28.40 11.78
CA ARG A 385 9.50 -28.89 10.79
C ARG A 385 9.32 -30.40 10.92
N PRO A 386 8.11 -30.93 10.63
CA PRO A 386 7.86 -32.36 10.66
C PRO A 386 8.89 -33.15 9.85
N GLY A 387 9.50 -34.17 10.45
CA GLY A 387 10.56 -34.98 9.85
C GLY A 387 11.99 -34.47 10.13
N VAL A 388 12.14 -33.22 10.57
CA VAL A 388 13.42 -32.68 11.08
C VAL A 388 13.43 -32.81 12.60
N ASP A 389 12.42 -32.27 13.28
CA ASP A 389 12.10 -32.52 14.70
C ASP A 389 13.28 -32.33 15.67
N LEU A 390 14.12 -31.32 15.42
CA LEU A 390 15.31 -31.01 16.23
C LEU A 390 14.98 -30.18 17.45
N LYS A 391 15.77 -30.38 18.51
CA LYS A 391 15.59 -29.75 19.81
C LYS A 391 16.85 -29.03 20.26
N VAL A 392 16.67 -28.06 21.16
CA VAL A 392 17.80 -27.45 21.88
C VAL A 392 18.58 -28.56 22.59
N GLY A 393 19.91 -28.56 22.40
CA GLY A 393 20.81 -29.59 22.92
C GLY A 393 21.28 -30.62 21.88
N ASP A 394 20.53 -30.84 20.79
CA ASP A 394 21.01 -31.69 19.69
C ASP A 394 22.22 -31.03 18.99
N ALA A 395 23.09 -31.83 18.38
CA ALA A 395 24.27 -31.35 17.67
C ALA A 395 24.26 -31.74 16.19
N ILE A 396 24.56 -30.78 15.32
CA ILE A 396 24.74 -31.00 13.88
C ILE A 396 26.21 -31.36 13.64
N VAL A 397 26.48 -32.62 13.29
CA VAL A 397 27.86 -33.14 13.15
C VAL A 397 28.32 -33.18 11.70
N ALA A 398 27.41 -33.26 10.73
CA ALA A 398 27.75 -33.14 9.31
C ALA A 398 26.64 -32.44 8.50
N ILE A 399 27.04 -31.74 7.44
CA ILE A 399 26.15 -31.13 6.44
C ILE A 399 26.60 -31.60 5.05
N ASN A 400 25.69 -32.21 4.29
CA ASN A 400 25.95 -32.79 2.97
C ASN A 400 27.21 -33.69 2.94
N GLY A 401 27.40 -34.49 4.00
CA GLY A 401 28.54 -35.41 4.15
C GLY A 401 29.85 -34.75 4.59
N VAL A 402 29.87 -33.43 4.79
CA VAL A 402 31.04 -32.70 5.31
C VAL A 402 30.89 -32.50 6.81
N GLU A 403 31.87 -32.95 7.59
CA GLU A 403 31.89 -32.76 9.04
C GLU A 403 31.87 -31.27 9.39
N THR A 404 30.98 -30.86 10.29
CA THR A 404 30.78 -29.44 10.60
C THR A 404 31.99 -28.83 11.30
N LEU A 405 32.75 -29.60 12.08
CA LEU A 405 33.97 -29.14 12.76
C LEU A 405 35.15 -28.91 11.80
N SER A 406 35.11 -29.48 10.59
CA SER A 406 36.11 -29.22 9.54
C SER A 406 35.97 -27.82 8.94
N ALA A 407 34.79 -27.20 9.08
CA ALA A 407 34.53 -25.83 8.65
C ALA A 407 34.85 -24.81 9.77
N PRO A 408 35.23 -23.57 9.42
CA PRO A 408 35.43 -22.50 10.40
C PRO A 408 34.14 -22.17 11.17
N GLU A 409 32.99 -22.30 10.50
CA GLU A 409 31.66 -22.08 11.05
C GLU A 409 30.63 -22.99 10.38
N LEU A 410 29.52 -23.29 11.07
CA LEU A 410 28.42 -24.10 10.53
C LEU A 410 27.84 -23.51 9.24
N MET A 411 27.64 -22.17 9.22
CA MET A 411 26.98 -21.48 8.11
C MET A 411 27.80 -21.49 6.81
N ALA A 412 29.11 -21.71 6.88
CA ALA A 412 29.96 -21.82 5.69
C ALA A 412 29.53 -22.99 4.80
N LEU A 413 29.02 -24.08 5.39
CA LEU A 413 28.51 -25.25 4.68
C LEU A 413 27.11 -25.03 4.07
N LEU A 414 26.45 -23.91 4.38
CA LEU A 414 25.11 -23.56 3.90
C LEU A 414 25.12 -22.46 2.84
N ARG A 415 26.30 -22.04 2.37
CA ARG A 415 26.44 -21.11 1.24
C ARG A 415 25.75 -21.67 -0.01
N ASN A 416 24.91 -20.85 -0.63
CA ASN A 416 24.07 -21.18 -1.78
C ASN A 416 23.11 -22.36 -1.57
N GLN A 417 22.76 -22.68 -0.30
CA GLN A 417 21.83 -23.77 0.04
C GLN A 417 20.41 -23.32 0.42
N ALA A 418 20.12 -22.02 0.40
CA ALA A 418 18.77 -21.51 0.64
C ALA A 418 17.75 -22.16 -0.33
N GLY A 419 16.63 -22.65 0.20
CA GLY A 419 15.56 -23.34 -0.53
C GLY A 419 15.87 -24.77 -0.98
N LYS A 420 17.15 -25.19 -0.94
CA LYS A 420 17.60 -26.51 -1.39
C LYS A 420 17.50 -27.53 -0.26
N PRO A 421 17.22 -28.81 -0.55
CA PRO A 421 17.30 -29.86 0.45
C PRO A 421 18.77 -30.06 0.87
N VAL A 422 19.03 -30.08 2.18
CA VAL A 422 20.34 -30.29 2.77
C VAL A 422 20.28 -31.49 3.71
N LEU A 423 21.16 -32.46 3.49
CA LEU A 423 21.32 -33.61 4.38
C LEU A 423 22.11 -33.16 5.62
N MET A 424 21.58 -33.41 6.81
CA MET A 424 22.24 -33.12 8.07
C MET A 424 22.32 -34.39 8.91
N SER A 425 23.52 -34.72 9.38
CA SER A 425 23.72 -35.77 10.38
C SER A 425 23.66 -35.15 11.76
N ILE A 426 22.79 -35.69 12.59
CA ILE A 426 22.43 -35.14 13.88
C ILE A 426 22.81 -36.13 14.97
N ARG A 427 23.54 -35.65 15.98
CA ARG A 427 23.73 -36.33 17.24
C ARG A 427 22.72 -35.77 18.23
N GLU A 428 21.73 -36.58 18.58
CA GLU A 428 20.72 -36.19 19.55
C GLU A 428 21.34 -36.10 20.95
N ALA A 429 20.75 -35.29 21.82
CA ALA A 429 21.20 -35.19 23.22
C ALA A 429 21.19 -36.55 23.95
N ALA A 430 20.37 -37.50 23.50
CA ALA A 430 20.30 -38.88 24.01
C ALA A 430 21.47 -39.79 23.56
N GLY A 431 22.36 -39.29 22.68
CA GLY A 431 23.53 -40.03 22.17
C GLY A 431 23.30 -40.83 20.88
N THR A 432 22.05 -40.93 20.42
CA THR A 432 21.69 -41.50 19.12
C THR A 432 22.09 -40.59 17.97
N THR A 433 22.49 -41.16 16.84
CA THR A 433 22.77 -40.41 15.61
C THR A 433 21.73 -40.75 14.55
N ARG A 434 21.19 -39.74 13.87
CA ARG A 434 20.28 -39.90 12.74
C ARG A 434 20.50 -38.85 11.68
N ASP A 435 20.15 -39.18 10.46
CA ASP A 435 20.16 -38.24 9.34
C ASP A 435 18.78 -37.62 9.13
N VAL A 436 18.75 -36.33 8.85
CA VAL A 436 17.53 -35.58 8.50
C VAL A 436 17.78 -34.70 7.29
N VAL A 437 16.73 -34.39 6.54
CA VAL A 437 16.80 -33.44 5.43
C VAL A 437 16.04 -32.18 5.80
N ALA A 438 16.74 -31.05 5.91
CA ALA A 438 16.12 -29.74 6.11
C ALA A 438 16.20 -28.90 4.84
N ARG A 439 15.35 -27.88 4.75
CA ARG A 439 15.42 -26.85 3.71
C ARG A 439 15.76 -25.51 4.37
N PRO A 440 17.03 -25.06 4.28
CA PRO A 440 17.42 -23.77 4.81
C PRO A 440 16.63 -22.63 4.16
N ILE A 441 16.38 -21.57 4.92
CA ILE A 441 15.73 -20.34 4.43
C ILE A 441 16.79 -19.30 4.02
N SER A 442 16.40 -18.29 3.25
CA SER A 442 17.30 -17.25 2.75
C SER A 442 17.63 -16.16 3.78
N SER A 443 16.82 -16.01 4.83
CA SER A 443 17.02 -15.03 5.90
C SER A 443 16.43 -15.53 7.21
N VAL A 444 17.04 -15.16 8.34
CA VAL A 444 16.52 -15.42 9.70
C VAL A 444 15.93 -14.17 10.35
N ALA A 445 15.98 -13.01 9.70
CA ALA A 445 15.54 -11.75 10.30
C ALA A 445 14.09 -11.84 10.79
N ASP A 446 13.18 -12.32 9.93
CA ASP A 446 11.77 -12.47 10.27
C ASP A 446 11.54 -13.49 11.40
N LEU A 447 12.25 -14.62 11.40
CA LEU A 447 12.18 -15.61 12.48
C LEU A 447 12.61 -15.03 13.82
N ARG A 448 13.71 -14.27 13.84
CA ARG A 448 14.21 -13.63 15.07
C ARG A 448 13.20 -12.62 15.59
N TYR A 449 12.59 -11.85 14.70
CA TYR A 449 11.59 -10.86 15.06
C TYR A 449 10.30 -11.54 15.56
N THR A 450 9.82 -12.58 14.88
CA THR A 450 8.63 -13.35 15.31
C THR A 450 8.87 -14.02 16.66
N ASP A 451 10.05 -14.61 16.89
CA ASP A 451 10.40 -15.18 18.19
C ASP A 451 10.40 -14.13 19.30
N TRP A 452 10.88 -12.91 19.01
CA TRP A 452 10.77 -11.77 19.92
C TRP A 452 9.30 -11.43 20.21
N GLU A 453 8.45 -11.22 19.21
CA GLU A 453 7.02 -10.90 19.39
C GLU A 453 6.27 -11.95 20.22
N ILE A 454 6.44 -13.23 19.85
CA ILE A 454 5.78 -14.35 20.52
C ILE A 454 6.22 -14.43 21.98
N SER A 455 7.51 -14.25 22.26
CA SER A 455 8.01 -14.27 23.64
C SER A 455 7.43 -13.15 24.50
N ARG A 456 7.16 -11.96 23.93
CA ARG A 456 6.53 -10.84 24.66
C ARG A 456 5.06 -11.13 24.91
N ARG A 457 4.34 -11.61 23.88
CA ARG A 457 2.95 -12.07 24.01
C ARG A 457 2.80 -13.11 25.13
N GLN A 458 3.60 -14.18 25.07
CA GLN A 458 3.58 -15.25 26.08
C GLN A 458 3.93 -14.74 27.48
N ARG A 459 4.87 -13.80 27.59
CA ARG A 459 5.25 -13.18 28.87
C ARG A 459 4.09 -12.39 29.47
N VAL A 460 3.44 -11.53 28.68
CA VAL A 460 2.26 -10.75 29.13
C VAL A 460 1.14 -11.69 29.59
N GLU A 461 0.86 -12.74 28.81
CA GLU A 461 -0.17 -13.72 29.16
C GLU A 461 0.15 -14.44 30.46
N LYS A 462 1.39 -14.90 30.63
CA LYS A 462 1.83 -15.60 31.82
C LYS A 462 1.81 -14.70 33.05
N GLU A 463 2.40 -13.50 32.97
CA GLU A 463 2.52 -12.59 34.12
C GLU A 463 1.18 -11.97 34.54
N SER A 464 0.25 -11.81 33.59
CA SER A 464 -1.10 -11.31 33.87
C SER A 464 -2.13 -12.41 34.16
N ASN A 465 -1.72 -13.69 34.17
CA ASN A 465 -2.63 -14.85 34.23
C ASN A 465 -3.77 -14.76 33.20
N GLY A 466 -3.46 -14.35 31.98
CA GLY A 466 -4.40 -14.21 30.86
C GLY A 466 -5.36 -13.02 30.95
N THR A 467 -5.21 -12.12 31.94
CA THR A 467 -6.08 -10.95 32.09
C THR A 467 -5.74 -9.79 31.15
N MET A 468 -4.56 -9.82 30.52
CA MET A 468 -4.08 -8.81 29.57
C MET A 468 -3.74 -9.43 28.21
N GLY A 469 -4.06 -8.71 27.13
CA GLY A 469 -3.66 -9.01 25.76
C GLY A 469 -2.38 -8.28 25.34
N TYR A 470 -1.73 -8.77 24.30
CA TYR A 470 -0.57 -8.12 23.67
C TYR A 470 -0.74 -8.19 22.15
N VAL A 471 -0.56 -7.06 21.48
CA VAL A 471 -0.54 -6.94 20.01
C VAL A 471 0.70 -6.17 19.64
N HIS A 472 1.48 -6.67 18.69
CA HIS A 472 2.61 -5.96 18.12
C HIS A 472 2.32 -5.54 16.68
N LEU A 473 2.72 -4.32 16.31
CA LEU A 473 2.62 -3.82 14.94
C LEU A 473 4.04 -3.48 14.46
N ARG A 474 4.53 -4.23 13.47
CA ARG A 474 5.89 -4.05 12.92
C ARG A 474 5.98 -2.79 12.06
N ALA A 475 4.87 -2.43 11.44
CA ALA A 475 4.72 -1.26 10.60
C ALA A 475 3.25 -0.81 10.70
N MET A 476 2.79 -0.03 9.74
CA MET A 476 1.41 0.41 9.62
C MET A 476 0.90 0.15 8.20
N GLY A 477 1.12 -1.05 7.68
CA GLY A 477 0.71 -1.44 6.33
C GLY A 477 -0.38 -2.50 6.29
N THR A 478 -0.69 -3.00 5.09
CA THR A 478 -1.65 -4.10 4.88
C THR A 478 -1.27 -5.36 5.67
N GLY A 479 0.03 -5.63 5.84
CA GLY A 479 0.50 -6.74 6.67
C GLY A 479 0.06 -6.59 8.13
N ASP A 480 0.06 -5.37 8.67
CA ASP A 480 -0.33 -5.05 10.05
C ASP A 480 -1.85 -5.04 10.22
N ILE A 481 -2.64 -4.72 9.18
CA ILE A 481 -4.09 -4.98 9.17
C ILE A 481 -4.36 -6.48 9.35
N ASN A 482 -3.60 -7.33 8.65
CA ASN A 482 -3.72 -8.79 8.78
C ASN A 482 -3.24 -9.28 10.16
N ALA A 483 -2.17 -8.70 10.69
CA ALA A 483 -1.69 -8.99 12.04
C ALA A 483 -2.72 -8.58 13.10
N TRP A 484 -3.35 -7.41 12.98
CA TRP A 484 -4.42 -6.97 13.87
C TRP A 484 -5.56 -7.99 13.92
N GLN A 485 -6.00 -8.48 12.75
CA GLN A 485 -7.03 -9.51 12.65
C GLN A 485 -6.67 -10.80 13.39
N ARG A 486 -5.39 -11.17 13.40
CA ARG A 486 -4.87 -12.37 14.06
C ARG A 486 -4.68 -12.18 15.56
N GLU A 487 -4.10 -11.05 15.96
CA GLU A 487 -3.59 -10.85 17.32
C GLU A 487 -4.58 -10.13 18.26
N PHE A 488 -5.41 -9.21 17.75
CA PHE A 488 -6.33 -8.42 18.60
C PHE A 488 -7.59 -9.21 18.99
N TYR A 489 -8.27 -9.85 18.04
CA TYR A 489 -9.57 -10.50 18.30
C TYR A 489 -9.52 -11.77 19.16
N PRO A 490 -8.39 -12.47 19.35
CA PRO A 490 -8.29 -13.49 20.40
C PRO A 490 -8.26 -12.91 21.81
N VAL A 491 -7.90 -11.64 21.97
CA VAL A 491 -7.65 -11.01 23.28
C VAL A 491 -8.54 -9.80 23.57
N PHE A 492 -9.46 -9.43 22.66
CA PHE A 492 -10.24 -8.19 22.76
C PHE A 492 -11.21 -8.11 23.96
N GLU A 493 -11.55 -9.25 24.58
CA GLU A 493 -12.39 -9.28 25.80
C GLU A 493 -11.58 -9.23 27.10
N ARG A 494 -10.24 -9.22 27.01
CA ARG A 494 -9.36 -9.11 28.18
C ARG A 494 -9.49 -7.73 28.84
N GLN A 495 -9.17 -7.67 30.14
CA GLN A 495 -9.32 -6.44 30.93
C GLN A 495 -8.23 -5.39 30.64
N GLY A 496 -7.09 -5.82 30.08
CA GLY A 496 -6.01 -4.95 29.62
C GLY A 496 -5.51 -5.33 28.23
N LEU A 497 -4.97 -4.37 27.50
CA LEU A 497 -4.31 -4.58 26.21
C LEU A 497 -3.04 -3.72 26.13
N ILE A 498 -1.93 -4.36 25.79
CA ILE A 498 -0.68 -3.72 25.42
C ILE A 498 -0.60 -3.72 23.89
N ILE A 499 -0.50 -2.54 23.29
CA ILE A 499 -0.25 -2.38 21.85
C ILE A 499 1.20 -1.92 21.70
N ASP A 500 2.05 -2.77 21.18
CA ASP A 500 3.48 -2.52 21.04
C ASP A 500 3.78 -2.02 19.62
N VAL A 501 4.27 -0.77 19.53
CA VAL A 501 4.73 -0.13 18.29
C VAL A 501 6.21 0.21 18.36
N ARG A 502 6.96 -0.44 19.26
CA ARG A 502 8.43 -0.35 19.27
C ARG A 502 8.99 -0.92 17.97
N HIS A 503 9.99 -0.28 17.40
CA HIS A 503 10.54 -0.64 16.09
C HIS A 503 9.53 -0.59 14.93
N ASN A 504 8.44 0.18 15.06
CA ASN A 504 7.43 0.29 14.01
C ASN A 504 7.94 1.14 12.84
N GLY A 505 7.93 0.56 11.63
CA GLY A 505 8.46 1.19 10.42
C GLY A 505 7.55 2.21 9.71
N GLY A 506 6.39 2.56 10.28
CA GLY A 506 5.44 3.48 9.67
C GLY A 506 4.58 2.84 8.57
N GLY A 507 3.80 3.66 7.86
CA GLY A 507 2.77 3.20 6.92
C GLY A 507 1.62 4.20 6.81
N ASN A 508 0.37 3.75 6.88
CA ASN A 508 -0.81 4.61 6.67
C ASN A 508 -2.14 4.09 7.25
N ILE A 509 -2.11 3.38 8.38
CA ILE A 509 -3.31 2.75 8.96
C ILE A 509 -3.62 3.23 10.38
N ASP A 510 -2.89 4.22 10.92
CA ASP A 510 -3.11 4.81 12.25
C ASP A 510 -4.61 5.10 12.53
N SER A 511 -5.26 5.81 11.62
CA SER A 511 -6.64 6.27 11.72
C SER A 511 -7.62 5.09 11.67
N TRP A 512 -7.30 4.05 10.89
CA TRP A 512 -8.08 2.82 10.86
C TRP A 512 -8.02 2.11 12.22
N ILE A 513 -6.83 1.94 12.82
CA ILE A 513 -6.66 1.29 14.13
C ILE A 513 -7.35 2.12 15.22
N LEU A 514 -7.08 3.42 15.27
CA LEU A 514 -7.70 4.34 16.25
C LEU A 514 -9.23 4.30 16.16
N SER A 515 -9.79 4.20 14.95
CA SER A 515 -11.25 4.07 14.76
C SER A 515 -11.82 2.78 15.37
N GLN A 516 -11.06 1.67 15.37
CA GLN A 516 -11.48 0.43 16.03
C GLN A 516 -11.47 0.58 17.56
N LEU A 517 -10.43 1.23 18.10
CA LEU A 517 -10.24 1.44 19.55
C LEU A 517 -11.20 2.47 20.15
N LEU A 518 -11.72 3.40 19.34
CA LEU A 518 -12.71 4.39 19.76
C LEU A 518 -14.11 3.81 19.99
N ARG A 519 -14.37 2.57 19.58
CA ARG A 519 -15.71 1.98 19.67
C ARG A 519 -16.09 1.74 21.15
N ARG A 520 -17.26 2.24 21.55
CA ARG A 520 -17.78 2.11 22.91
C ARG A 520 -19.15 1.41 22.92
N PRO A 521 -19.32 0.30 23.67
CA PRO A 521 -20.64 -0.32 23.81
C PRO A 521 -21.58 0.59 24.60
N TRP A 522 -22.85 0.67 24.18
CA TRP A 522 -23.88 1.45 24.87
C TRP A 522 -25.11 0.63 25.27
N MET A 523 -25.22 -0.61 24.78
CA MET A 523 -26.21 -1.58 25.25
C MET A 523 -25.67 -3.02 25.19
N TYR A 524 -26.34 -3.92 25.92
CA TYR A 524 -26.06 -5.36 25.91
C TYR A 524 -27.27 -6.14 25.42
N TRP A 525 -27.01 -7.22 24.70
CA TRP A 525 -28.01 -8.20 24.32
C TRP A 525 -27.86 -9.44 25.19
N GLN A 526 -28.99 -9.93 25.69
CA GLN A 526 -29.08 -11.16 26.46
C GLN A 526 -29.96 -12.15 25.71
N ALA A 527 -29.31 -13.12 25.06
CA ALA A 527 -30.00 -14.26 24.44
C ALA A 527 -30.74 -15.11 25.49
N ARG A 528 -31.60 -16.04 25.05
CA ARG A 528 -32.38 -16.91 25.95
C ARG A 528 -31.48 -17.61 26.98
N ALA A 529 -30.31 -18.06 26.55
CA ALA A 529 -29.24 -18.65 27.34
C ALA A 529 -27.90 -18.02 26.94
N GLY A 530 -26.86 -18.24 27.75
CA GLY A 530 -25.52 -17.69 27.53
C GLY A 530 -25.32 -16.32 28.17
N GLU A 531 -24.10 -15.80 28.04
CA GLU A 531 -23.68 -14.52 28.63
C GLU A 531 -24.21 -13.32 27.83
N PRO A 532 -24.40 -12.15 28.47
CA PRO A 532 -24.66 -10.91 27.76
C PRO A 532 -23.48 -10.52 26.87
N TYR A 533 -23.76 -9.98 25.69
CA TYR A 533 -22.73 -9.46 24.77
C TYR A 533 -23.11 -8.08 24.27
N SER A 534 -22.10 -7.28 23.91
CA SER A 534 -22.31 -5.85 23.62
C SER A 534 -22.74 -5.58 22.19
N ASN A 535 -23.45 -4.48 21.97
CA ASN A 535 -23.96 -4.10 20.64
C ASN A 535 -22.93 -3.52 19.68
N MET A 536 -21.76 -3.17 20.18
CA MET A 536 -20.61 -2.80 19.36
C MET A 536 -19.71 -4.02 19.25
N GLN A 537 -19.97 -4.86 18.23
CA GLN A 537 -19.30 -6.15 18.06
C GLN A 537 -17.78 -5.92 17.99
N TRP A 538 -17.01 -6.66 18.77
CA TRP A 538 -15.55 -6.56 18.78
C TRP A 538 -14.96 -5.24 19.31
N ALA A 539 -15.75 -4.41 20.00
CA ALA A 539 -15.20 -3.24 20.68
C ALA A 539 -14.35 -3.67 21.89
N PHE A 540 -13.10 -3.20 21.96
CA PHE A 540 -12.29 -3.37 23.15
C PHE A 540 -12.86 -2.55 24.30
N ARG A 541 -12.93 -3.16 25.49
CA ARG A 541 -13.56 -2.53 26.67
C ARG A 541 -12.59 -2.31 27.82
N GLY A 542 -11.45 -3.00 27.81
CA GLY A 542 -10.42 -2.95 28.83
C GLY A 542 -9.64 -1.64 28.85
N HIS A 543 -8.60 -1.61 29.69
CA HIS A 543 -7.62 -0.54 29.72
C HIS A 543 -6.53 -0.79 28.69
N MET A 544 -6.00 0.27 28.10
CA MET A 544 -5.00 0.16 27.03
C MET A 544 -3.74 0.94 27.38
N VAL A 545 -2.60 0.42 26.94
CA VAL A 545 -1.34 1.14 26.87
C VAL A 545 -0.68 0.89 25.52
N VAL A 546 0.06 1.88 25.05
CA VAL A 546 0.92 1.78 23.88
C VAL A 546 2.37 1.77 24.32
N LEU A 547 3.17 0.84 23.80
CA LEU A 547 4.63 0.88 23.94
C LEU A 547 5.26 1.52 22.71
N CYS A 548 6.18 2.48 22.89
CA CYS A 548 6.94 3.09 21.81
C CYS A 548 8.42 3.18 22.16
N ASP A 549 9.27 3.35 21.15
CA ASP A 549 10.70 3.59 21.33
C ASP A 549 11.23 4.55 20.27
N GLU A 550 12.54 4.84 20.32
CA GLU A 550 13.22 5.69 19.35
C GLU A 550 13.20 5.15 17.91
N PHE A 551 12.76 3.90 17.71
CA PHE A 551 12.58 3.26 16.41
C PHE A 551 11.12 3.20 15.97
N THR A 552 10.17 3.68 16.77
CA THR A 552 8.81 3.98 16.31
C THR A 552 8.88 5.18 15.36
N GLY A 553 8.57 4.97 14.09
CA GLY A 553 8.70 5.99 13.05
C GLY A 553 7.40 6.28 12.29
N SER A 554 7.26 7.51 11.80
CA SER A 554 6.20 7.93 10.87
C SER A 554 4.79 7.60 11.38
N ASP A 555 3.99 6.85 10.63
CA ASP A 555 2.62 6.51 11.02
C ASP A 555 2.52 5.76 12.38
N GLY A 556 3.60 5.10 12.83
CA GLY A 556 3.71 4.58 14.19
C GLY A 556 3.71 5.68 15.26
N GLU A 557 4.34 6.82 14.97
CA GLU A 557 4.32 8.03 15.77
C GLU A 557 2.97 8.73 15.72
N ALA A 558 2.36 8.83 14.52
CA ALA A 558 1.01 9.35 14.35
C ALA A 558 0.00 8.55 15.19
N PHE A 559 0.09 7.23 15.18
CA PHE A 559 -0.71 6.36 16.04
C PHE A 559 -0.47 6.62 17.53
N ALA A 560 0.79 6.69 17.99
CA ALA A 560 1.11 6.93 19.40
C ALA A 560 0.60 8.31 19.88
N GLU A 561 0.80 9.37 19.09
CA GLU A 561 0.31 10.72 19.40
C GLU A 561 -1.22 10.79 19.34
N GLY A 562 -1.83 10.18 18.32
CA GLY A 562 -3.28 10.06 18.18
C GLY A 562 -3.91 9.34 19.37
N PHE A 563 -3.32 8.25 19.84
CA PHE A 563 -3.76 7.49 21.00
C PHE A 563 -3.79 8.35 22.28
N LYS A 564 -2.78 9.21 22.48
CA LYS A 564 -2.73 10.19 23.59
C LYS A 564 -3.80 11.26 23.43
N ARG A 565 -3.84 11.92 22.27
CA ARG A 565 -4.75 13.04 21.99
C ARG A 565 -6.22 12.64 22.07
N LEU A 566 -6.54 11.39 21.73
CA LEU A 566 -7.89 10.83 21.83
C LEU A 566 -8.22 10.28 23.23
N GLY A 567 -7.29 10.32 24.18
CA GLY A 567 -7.50 9.88 25.57
C GLY A 567 -7.78 8.38 25.69
N LEU A 568 -7.18 7.55 24.84
CA LEU A 568 -7.43 6.10 24.80
C LEU A 568 -6.68 5.34 25.90
N GLY A 569 -5.56 5.86 26.38
CA GLY A 569 -4.73 5.23 27.41
C GLY A 569 -3.43 6.00 27.65
N LYS A 570 -2.38 5.28 28.07
CA LYS A 570 -1.04 5.83 28.26
C LYS A 570 -0.06 5.32 27.21
N VAL A 571 0.84 6.19 26.73
CA VAL A 571 2.03 5.80 25.97
C VAL A 571 3.21 5.66 26.92
N ILE A 572 3.92 4.54 26.86
CA ILE A 572 5.03 4.21 27.76
C ILE A 572 6.24 3.83 26.91
N GLY A 573 7.41 4.39 27.20
CA GLY A 573 8.61 4.08 26.43
C GLY A 573 9.62 5.21 26.37
N THR A 574 10.30 5.33 25.24
CA THR A 574 11.21 6.45 24.93
C THR A 574 10.63 7.34 23.83
N ARG A 575 11.16 8.56 23.72
CA ARG A 575 10.81 9.50 22.65
C ARG A 575 11.05 8.84 21.29
N THR A 576 10.08 8.97 20.39
CA THR A 576 10.10 8.34 19.08
C THR A 576 11.03 9.04 18.08
N TRP A 577 11.11 8.50 16.86
CA TRP A 577 12.07 8.92 15.83
C TRP A 577 11.98 10.40 15.45
N GLY A 578 10.78 10.92 15.28
CA GLY A 578 10.46 12.31 15.01
C GLY A 578 10.29 12.66 13.55
N GLY A 579 9.98 11.72 12.67
CA GLY A 579 9.75 12.01 11.25
C GLY A 579 8.26 11.94 10.95
N GLU A 580 7.63 13.05 10.57
CA GLU A 580 6.21 13.09 10.24
C GLU A 580 5.90 14.15 9.18
N ILE A 581 6.70 14.13 8.11
CA ILE A 581 6.36 14.78 6.83
C ILE A 581 6.07 13.68 5.82
N TRP A 582 4.81 13.58 5.40
CA TRP A 582 4.37 12.57 4.45
C TRP A 582 4.94 12.79 3.06
N LEU A 583 5.10 11.72 2.30
CA LEU A 583 5.60 11.74 0.92
C LEU A 583 4.80 10.79 0.04
N THR A 584 4.65 11.11 -1.24
CA THR A 584 4.04 10.20 -2.23
C THR A 584 4.99 9.13 -2.74
N GLY A 585 6.31 9.34 -2.60
CA GLY A 585 7.33 8.45 -3.18
C GLY A 585 7.42 8.51 -4.71
N SER A 586 6.76 9.50 -5.33
CA SER A 586 6.63 9.60 -6.79
C SER A 586 7.83 10.26 -7.49
N ASN A 587 8.81 10.72 -6.71
CA ASN A 587 10.01 11.42 -7.20
C ASN A 587 11.10 10.41 -7.57
N THR A 588 11.00 9.83 -8.76
CA THR A 588 12.01 8.92 -9.33
C THR A 588 12.94 9.65 -10.29
N MET A 589 14.19 9.20 -10.33
CA MET A 589 15.21 9.67 -11.27
C MET A 589 15.25 8.80 -12.53
N LEU A 590 16.03 9.23 -13.53
CA LEU A 590 16.17 8.56 -14.83
C LEU A 590 16.46 7.05 -14.73
N ASP A 591 17.26 6.64 -13.75
CA ASP A 591 17.67 5.25 -13.53
C ASP A 591 16.73 4.47 -12.58
N GLY A 592 15.58 5.04 -12.22
CA GLY A 592 14.64 4.46 -11.27
C GLY A 592 15.06 4.58 -9.80
N GLY A 593 16.19 5.23 -9.49
CA GLY A 593 16.54 5.60 -8.12
C GLY A 593 15.67 6.74 -7.59
N VAL A 594 15.78 7.02 -6.30
CA VAL A 594 14.99 8.07 -5.62
C VAL A 594 15.87 9.04 -4.86
N ALA A 595 15.37 10.27 -4.76
CA ALA A 595 15.75 11.26 -3.76
C ALA A 595 14.44 11.86 -3.25
N THR A 596 13.89 11.29 -2.17
CA THR A 596 12.54 11.60 -1.70
C THR A 596 12.52 12.95 -1.00
N SER A 597 11.50 13.74 -1.31
CA SER A 597 11.19 14.98 -0.62
C SER A 597 9.95 14.75 0.25
N GLY A 598 9.94 15.25 1.48
CA GLY A 598 8.72 15.31 2.29
C GLY A 598 7.76 16.35 1.71
N GLU A 599 6.51 15.98 1.47
CA GLU A 599 5.55 16.74 0.66
C GLU A 599 4.36 17.26 1.47
N PHE A 600 3.96 16.57 2.54
CA PHE A 600 2.80 16.97 3.36
C PHE A 600 3.18 17.05 4.84
N GLY A 601 3.33 18.28 5.35
CA GLY A 601 3.54 18.52 6.77
C GLY A 601 2.29 18.24 7.60
N VAL A 602 2.47 17.69 8.79
CA VAL A 602 1.37 17.32 9.70
C VAL A 602 1.22 18.33 10.83
N TYR A 603 0.01 18.86 11.00
CA TYR A 603 -0.31 19.83 12.05
C TYR A 603 -1.56 19.44 12.86
N GLY A 604 -1.58 19.84 14.12
CA GLY A 604 -2.69 19.57 15.04
C GLY A 604 -3.83 20.58 14.95
N LEU A 605 -4.94 20.30 15.65
CA LEU A 605 -6.10 21.18 15.76
C LEU A 605 -5.76 22.57 16.33
N GLU A 606 -4.64 22.67 17.04
CA GLU A 606 -4.06 23.89 17.57
C GLU A 606 -3.29 24.74 16.53
N GLY A 607 -3.19 24.28 15.29
CA GLY A 607 -2.45 24.97 14.21
C GLY A 607 -0.93 24.91 14.37
N LYS A 608 -0.41 23.86 15.02
CA LYS A 608 1.03 23.64 15.24
C LYS A 608 1.49 22.37 14.55
N TRP A 609 2.68 22.40 13.96
CA TRP A 609 3.36 21.21 13.45
C TRP A 609 3.54 20.17 14.55
N LEU A 610 3.33 18.90 14.20
CA LEU A 610 3.44 17.77 15.11
C LEU A 610 4.62 16.89 14.71
N ILE A 611 5.27 16.29 15.70
CA ILE A 611 6.24 15.18 15.59
C ILE A 611 7.55 15.54 14.88
N GLU A 612 7.52 16.17 13.70
CA GLU A 612 8.70 16.43 12.87
C GLU A 612 9.84 17.12 13.64
N GLY A 613 11.04 16.53 13.55
CA GLY A 613 12.27 17.01 14.19
C GLY A 613 12.34 16.80 15.71
N HIS A 614 11.31 16.21 16.33
CA HIS A 614 11.24 16.03 17.77
C HIS A 614 10.83 14.61 18.20
N GLY A 615 9.75 14.05 17.65
CA GLY A 615 9.14 12.81 18.11
C GLY A 615 7.97 13.01 19.06
N VAL A 616 7.34 11.91 19.40
CA VAL A 616 6.27 11.79 20.39
C VAL A 616 6.89 11.54 21.75
N GLU A 617 6.61 12.42 22.69
CA GLU A 617 6.96 12.21 24.09
C GLU A 617 5.97 11.24 24.75
N PRO A 618 6.42 10.12 25.35
CA PRO A 618 5.54 9.20 26.05
C PRO A 618 5.00 9.82 27.34
N ASP A 619 3.82 9.38 27.80
CA ASP A 619 3.29 9.78 29.10
C ASP A 619 4.16 9.28 30.28
N MET A 620 4.85 8.16 30.07
CA MET A 620 5.76 7.54 31.03
C MET A 620 7.06 7.18 30.33
N VAL A 621 8.13 7.94 30.62
CA VAL A 621 9.46 7.69 30.07
C VAL A 621 10.09 6.49 30.78
N VAL A 622 10.37 5.42 30.03
CA VAL A 622 10.99 4.18 30.49
C VAL A 622 11.96 3.71 29.41
N ASP A 623 13.23 3.57 29.77
CA ASP A 623 14.30 3.17 28.86
C ASP A 623 14.69 1.69 29.06
N ASN A 624 14.92 0.99 27.96
CA ASN A 624 15.39 -0.39 27.90
C ASN A 624 16.92 -0.44 27.76
N LEU A 625 17.62 -0.28 28.90
CA LEU A 625 19.08 -0.19 28.93
C LEU A 625 19.77 -1.36 28.19
N PRO A 626 20.76 -1.10 27.31
CA PRO A 626 21.33 -2.12 26.42
C PRO A 626 21.80 -3.40 27.13
N HIS A 627 22.47 -3.30 28.27
CA HIS A 627 22.95 -4.46 29.01
C HIS A 627 21.82 -5.30 29.61
N ALA A 628 20.77 -4.65 30.13
CA ALA A 628 19.60 -5.32 30.67
C ALA A 628 18.81 -6.03 29.55
N THR A 629 18.61 -5.36 28.41
CA THR A 629 17.97 -5.91 27.22
C THR A 629 18.74 -7.11 26.66
N PHE A 630 20.08 -7.03 26.62
CA PHE A 630 20.95 -8.14 26.24
C PHE A 630 20.79 -9.36 27.17
N GLN A 631 20.50 -9.14 28.45
CA GLN A 631 20.20 -10.19 29.44
C GLN A 631 18.74 -10.66 29.41
N GLY A 632 17.92 -10.17 28.48
CA GLY A 632 16.52 -10.56 28.31
C GLY A 632 15.51 -9.80 29.18
N LYS A 633 15.91 -8.71 29.85
CA LYS A 633 14.98 -7.83 30.57
C LYS A 633 14.26 -6.89 29.60
N ASP A 634 13.07 -6.43 29.98
CA ASP A 634 12.26 -5.50 29.19
C ASP A 634 11.49 -4.59 30.16
N ALA A 635 12.12 -3.49 30.56
CA ALA A 635 11.60 -2.55 31.55
C ALA A 635 10.33 -1.84 31.06
N GLN A 636 10.24 -1.54 29.77
CA GLN A 636 9.04 -0.93 29.17
C GLN A 636 7.83 -1.87 29.25
N LEU A 637 8.02 -3.15 28.88
CA LEU A 637 6.96 -4.15 29.01
C LEU A 637 6.55 -4.38 30.47
N GLU A 638 7.53 -4.46 31.38
CA GLU A 638 7.30 -4.59 32.82
C GLU A 638 6.47 -3.41 33.37
N ALA A 639 6.80 -2.18 32.96
CA ALA A 639 6.06 -0.98 33.34
C ALA A 639 4.62 -1.00 32.81
N ALA A 640 4.41 -1.44 31.56
CA ALA A 640 3.09 -1.58 30.97
C ALA A 640 2.22 -2.62 31.70
N ILE A 641 2.77 -3.80 32.01
CA ILE A 641 2.08 -4.84 32.78
C ILE A 641 1.73 -4.31 34.17
N ALA A 642 2.67 -3.66 34.87
CA ALA A 642 2.43 -3.12 36.20
C ALA A 642 1.35 -2.02 36.20
N TYR A 643 1.38 -1.11 35.22
CA TYR A 643 0.40 -0.05 35.07
C TYR A 643 -1.01 -0.61 34.80
N LEU A 644 -1.14 -1.56 33.86
CA LEU A 644 -2.42 -2.18 33.58
C LEU A 644 -2.92 -2.99 34.77
N ALA A 645 -2.06 -3.74 35.48
CA ALA A 645 -2.47 -4.52 36.65
C ALA A 645 -3.08 -3.62 37.73
N LYS A 646 -2.43 -2.49 38.01
CA LYS A 646 -2.94 -1.47 38.93
C LYS A 646 -4.28 -0.90 38.44
N THR A 647 -4.35 -0.49 37.18
CA THR A 647 -5.54 0.16 36.61
C THR A 647 -6.75 -0.77 36.56
N ILE A 648 -6.55 -2.04 36.20
CA ILE A 648 -7.59 -3.08 36.21
C ILE A 648 -8.13 -3.29 37.62
N LYS A 649 -7.24 -3.34 38.63
CA LYS A 649 -7.65 -3.48 40.03
C LYS A 649 -8.47 -2.28 40.52
N GLU A 650 -8.09 -1.07 40.13
CA GLU A 650 -8.78 0.17 40.52
C GLU A 650 -10.09 0.39 39.76
N LYS A 651 -10.16 -0.03 38.49
CA LYS A 651 -11.29 0.21 37.58
C LYS A 651 -11.63 -1.05 36.78
N PRO A 652 -12.10 -2.14 37.41
CA PRO A 652 -12.38 -3.38 36.71
C PRO A 652 -13.45 -3.18 35.63
N VAL A 653 -13.26 -3.82 34.48
CA VAL A 653 -14.22 -3.77 33.38
C VAL A 653 -15.12 -4.99 33.46
N THR A 654 -16.37 -4.78 33.89
CA THR A 654 -17.34 -5.87 34.10
C THR A 654 -18.44 -5.86 33.04
N VAL A 655 -18.95 -7.04 32.68
CA VAL A 655 -20.19 -7.16 31.90
C VAL A 655 -21.36 -6.90 32.86
N PRO A 656 -22.23 -5.91 32.59
CA PRO A 656 -23.43 -5.69 33.41
C PRO A 656 -24.33 -6.93 33.39
N PRO A 657 -24.86 -7.38 34.54
CA PRO A 657 -25.77 -8.51 34.55
C PRO A 657 -27.06 -8.17 33.82
N ALA A 658 -27.61 -9.14 33.09
CA ALA A 658 -28.92 -8.96 32.49
C ALA A 658 -30.00 -8.77 33.57
N PRO A 659 -30.99 -7.89 33.33
CA PRO A 659 -32.11 -7.74 34.25
C PRO A 659 -32.93 -9.04 34.30
N LYS A 660 -33.67 -9.23 35.41
CA LYS A 660 -34.65 -10.32 35.50
C LYS A 660 -35.63 -10.25 34.33
N ARG A 661 -35.97 -11.40 33.76
CA ARG A 661 -36.98 -11.47 32.69
C ARG A 661 -38.33 -10.95 33.22
N PRO A 662 -39.08 -10.17 32.43
CA PRO A 662 -40.35 -9.62 32.90
C PRO A 662 -41.37 -10.74 33.10
N ASN A 663 -42.08 -10.72 34.23
CA ASN A 663 -43.29 -11.51 34.38
C ASN A 663 -44.46 -10.73 33.76
N LYS A 664 -44.93 -11.15 32.59
CA LYS A 664 -46.11 -10.58 31.90
C LYS A 664 -47.30 -11.55 31.92
N ALA A 665 -47.33 -12.51 32.84
CA ALA A 665 -48.47 -13.40 33.00
C ALA A 665 -49.74 -12.58 33.31
N PHE A 666 -50.87 -12.97 32.72
CA PHE A 666 -52.15 -12.37 33.07
C PHE A 666 -52.51 -12.72 34.52
N PRO A 667 -53.01 -11.77 35.33
CA PRO A 667 -53.47 -12.06 36.68
C PRO A 667 -54.50 -13.19 36.67
N GLY A 668 -54.27 -14.26 37.45
CA GLY A 668 -55.20 -15.38 37.59
C GLY A 668 -54.93 -16.60 36.71
N VAL A 669 -53.83 -16.62 35.93
CA VAL A 669 -53.37 -17.84 35.23
C VAL A 669 -52.08 -18.32 35.90
N HIS A 670 -52.24 -19.28 36.83
CA HIS A 670 -51.14 -20.02 37.45
C HIS A 670 -51.37 -21.52 37.30
#